data_AF-A0A067CSF6-F1
#
_entry.id   AF-A0A067CSF6-F1
#
_cell.length_a   1.000
_cell.length_b   1.000
_cell.length_c   1.000
_cell.angle_alpha   90.00
_cell.angle_beta   90.00
_cell.angle_gamma   90.00
#
_symmetry.space_group_name_H-M   'P 1'
#
loop_
_entity.id
_entity.type
_entity.pdbx_description
1 polymer ?
#
loop_
_entity_poly.entity_id
_entity_poly.type
_entity_poly.pdbx_seq_one_letter_code
_entity_poly.pdbx_strand_id
1 'polypeptide(L)'
;MRLWVLLWLCLCTGTVALGLDVDGWFSCSANTLTSTNTRRNTRNRTVECALVVLPLCHASVCDDPSNRTVQVFMKRLVARSDFVEEPSIKDLWVLQGGPGASSIAMETMMIDLYDVLDGQVNVYTMDHRGTGRSSPLQCIATQAATPGSPGGDVIELAEMPDCIQDILFQIDGHTSAFSVTSAALDLELVLRAFSVANQPTFVYGASYGTLLVERLMQLGPTGITGFVLDGVVSQRGSDAFRHSFANWDHDVASVGSRFLDRCTTDAFCKAQVQQHNVTQLLQEVYSRLDASVVTNTSLDTLLPSHHLRTVVSKMLLNWELRQLLPALIYRLWRAESIDLVALMQFKTSSNLWQMADVGSSFNGFSMMLYYLIVFSEEWAYPTPSTSTLDATYARGLFGTGVSGLVPFYCLMTQYKDEASALQYFGTPDAYGASDDVAPMLVAVQGRPLPMLARHSSAVDALLVAFCACTVISILVWQRKKRIAANGADALVLVPRTSLVAGCRRQLWSTAIATFAHGFALLLGILPPCIFVPMGKIMGHACYAAGLRKHIAKKNVAMAFPGMSEIERKQLLKEAYQSTCTSLLWFLHLRAFGRWKRMDRYVEIAFPTAYLDDVAKGPVLVTSAHLGGRHVGAGRCWELLPFVHAAPHVPIRSVYALYRPLHNAALDRVVLGLRQHDPSMHLLPDKHCLPRLNSILKSPDPHTIVALVCDQRPSHNHVPVRFLDRPTFYAPGAAVLHMRSHRPVWFTALLHAPSGAAKPFRLVTIPVIGRDTDVMQLDLIMQSYADIVSACVRQAPAQYMWFHDLWRDAA
;
A
#
# COMPACT_ATOMS: atom_id res chain seq x y z
N MET A 1 17.71 -28.76 43.57
CA MET A 1 16.75 -27.63 43.58
C MET A 1 16.87 -26.67 42.37
N ARG A 2 17.44 -27.11 41.22
CA ARG A 2 17.48 -26.32 39.96
C ARG A 2 16.76 -26.98 38.77
N LEU A 3 16.25 -28.21 38.95
CA LEU A 3 15.49 -28.94 37.93
C LEU A 3 13.98 -28.66 37.98
N TRP A 4 13.46 -28.17 39.11
CA TRP A 4 12.02 -27.89 39.30
C TRP A 4 11.58 -26.51 38.79
N VAL A 5 12.52 -25.55 38.65
CA VAL A 5 12.23 -24.20 38.14
C VAL A 5 12.15 -24.18 36.60
N LEU A 6 12.86 -25.10 35.93
CA LEU A 6 12.81 -25.25 34.47
C LEU A 6 11.54 -25.95 33.99
N LEU A 7 10.96 -26.86 34.79
CA LEU A 7 9.67 -27.47 34.46
C LEU A 7 8.48 -26.51 34.63
N TRP A 8 8.57 -25.53 35.53
CA TRP A 8 7.49 -24.54 35.74
C TRP A 8 7.50 -23.40 34.72
N LEU A 9 8.67 -23.07 34.15
CA LEU A 9 8.79 -22.04 33.11
C LEU A 9 8.39 -22.54 31.70
N CYS A 10 8.32 -23.85 31.47
CA CYS A 10 7.80 -24.43 30.21
C CYS A 10 6.27 -24.63 30.20
N LEU A 11 5.58 -24.48 31.34
CA LEU A 11 4.12 -24.61 31.44
C LEU A 11 3.36 -23.27 31.39
N CYS A 12 4.07 -22.14 31.35
CA CYS A 12 3.47 -20.80 31.27
C CYS A 12 3.68 -20.07 29.94
N THR A 13 4.31 -20.70 28.95
CA THR A 13 4.16 -20.30 27.54
C THR A 13 3.01 -21.08 26.93
N GLY A 14 1.82 -20.94 27.53
CA GLY A 14 0.61 -21.14 26.76
C GLY A 14 0.65 -20.11 25.64
N THR A 15 0.79 -20.58 24.41
CA THR A 15 0.34 -19.83 23.24
C THR A 15 -1.12 -19.48 23.51
N VAL A 16 -1.37 -18.24 23.95
CA VAL A 16 -2.71 -17.67 23.84
C VAL A 16 -2.91 -17.57 22.33
N ALA A 17 -3.55 -18.58 21.76
CA ALA A 17 -4.24 -18.41 20.50
C ALA A 17 -5.16 -17.20 20.74
N LEU A 18 -4.88 -16.08 20.07
CA LEU A 18 -5.81 -14.96 20.00
C LEU A 18 -7.05 -15.51 19.29
N GLY A 19 -7.98 -16.08 20.05
CA GLY A 19 -9.28 -16.47 19.54
C GLY A 19 -9.96 -15.23 18.99
N LEU A 20 -10.55 -15.34 17.80
CA LEU A 20 -11.44 -14.31 17.31
C LEU A 20 -12.60 -14.14 18.30
N ASP A 21 -13.02 -12.90 18.50
CA ASP A 21 -14.22 -12.61 19.27
C ASP A 21 -15.43 -12.87 18.38
N VAL A 22 -16.16 -13.93 18.71
CA VAL A 22 -17.32 -14.45 17.97
C VAL A 22 -18.50 -14.43 18.93
N ASP A 23 -19.59 -13.77 18.54
CA ASP A 23 -20.79 -13.62 19.39
C ASP A 23 -21.48 -14.96 19.69
N GLY A 24 -21.29 -15.95 18.83
CA GLY A 24 -21.76 -17.33 18.97
C GLY A 24 -22.33 -17.85 17.65
N TRP A 25 -22.41 -19.17 17.52
CA TRP A 25 -23.14 -19.78 16.41
C TRP A 25 -24.61 -19.94 16.82
N PHE A 26 -25.49 -19.18 16.17
CA PHE A 26 -26.93 -19.20 16.44
C PHE A 26 -27.69 -19.82 15.28
N SER A 27 -28.71 -20.63 15.58
CA SER A 27 -29.60 -21.14 14.55
C SER A 27 -30.27 -19.98 13.80
N CYS A 28 -30.18 -20.01 12.47
CA CYS A 28 -30.74 -18.95 11.62
C CYS A 28 -31.43 -19.54 10.38
N SER A 29 -32.13 -18.71 9.61
CA SER A 29 -32.81 -19.17 8.40
C SER A 29 -31.83 -19.53 7.29
N ALA A 30 -32.14 -20.58 6.53
CA ALA A 30 -31.37 -20.97 5.36
C ALA A 30 -31.34 -19.85 4.30
N ASN A 31 -32.49 -19.21 4.06
CA ASN A 31 -32.62 -18.03 3.20
C ASN A 31 -33.00 -16.80 4.03
N THR A 32 -32.38 -15.67 3.74
CA THR A 32 -32.75 -14.34 4.27
C THR A 32 -34.00 -13.80 3.59
N LEU A 33 -34.19 -14.12 2.30
CA LEU A 33 -35.37 -13.73 1.53
C LEU A 33 -36.36 -14.90 1.40
N THR A 34 -37.64 -14.58 1.27
CA THR A 34 -38.69 -15.58 1.07
C THR A 34 -38.51 -16.30 -0.26
N SER A 35 -38.42 -17.64 -0.21
CA SER A 35 -38.37 -18.49 -1.41
C SER A 35 -39.75 -19.08 -1.70
N THR A 36 -40.20 -18.97 -2.94
CA THR A 36 -41.41 -19.65 -3.45
C THR A 36 -41.20 -21.15 -3.67
N ASN A 37 -39.95 -21.64 -3.58
CA ASN A 37 -39.63 -23.05 -3.76
C ASN A 37 -39.90 -23.84 -2.46
N THR A 38 -41.11 -24.40 -2.37
CA THR A 38 -41.58 -25.19 -1.21
C THR A 38 -40.71 -26.41 -0.89
N ARG A 39 -40.03 -27.02 -1.89
CA ARG A 39 -39.09 -28.14 -1.63
C ARG A 39 -37.85 -27.68 -0.88
N ARG A 40 -37.35 -26.46 -1.15
CA ARG A 40 -36.21 -25.89 -0.42
C ARG A 40 -36.55 -25.60 1.03
N ASN A 41 -37.77 -25.14 1.30
CA ASN A 41 -38.23 -24.76 2.64
C ASN A 41 -38.58 -25.95 3.56
N THR A 42 -38.71 -27.17 3.02
CA THR A 42 -39.20 -28.35 3.77
C THR A 42 -38.12 -29.33 4.19
N ARG A 43 -36.90 -29.24 3.64
CA ARG A 43 -35.77 -30.08 4.06
C ARG A 43 -35.15 -29.55 5.36
N ASN A 44 -35.01 -30.44 6.34
CA ASN A 44 -34.36 -30.14 7.61
C ASN A 44 -32.85 -29.94 7.40
N ARG A 45 -32.33 -28.75 7.71
CA ARG A 45 -30.91 -28.40 7.59
C ARG A 45 -30.49 -27.64 8.84
N THR A 46 -29.32 -27.98 9.37
CA THR A 46 -28.71 -27.20 10.46
C THR A 46 -28.00 -26.00 9.86
N VAL A 47 -28.57 -24.81 10.06
CA VAL A 47 -28.00 -23.55 9.57
C VAL A 47 -27.69 -22.65 10.75
N GLU A 48 -26.47 -22.12 10.77
CA GLU A 48 -25.99 -21.28 11.85
C GLU A 48 -25.39 -19.99 11.30
N CYS A 49 -25.53 -18.92 12.07
CA CYS A 49 -25.02 -17.60 11.76
C CYS A 49 -24.22 -17.06 12.95
N ALA A 50 -23.24 -16.19 12.68
CA ALA A 50 -22.41 -15.56 13.68
C ALA A 50 -21.95 -14.17 13.21
N LEU A 51 -21.64 -13.30 14.17
CA LEU A 51 -20.88 -12.07 13.98
C LEU A 51 -19.48 -12.24 14.56
N VAL A 52 -18.49 -11.91 13.75
CA VAL A 52 -17.07 -11.95 14.12
C VAL A 52 -16.55 -10.53 14.19
N VAL A 53 -15.93 -10.19 15.32
CA VAL A 53 -15.28 -8.89 15.51
C VAL A 53 -13.86 -8.96 14.97
N LEU A 54 -13.57 -8.14 13.97
CA LEU A 54 -12.27 -8.04 13.30
C LEU A 54 -11.69 -6.63 13.45
N PRO A 55 -10.36 -6.44 13.36
CA PRO A 55 -9.79 -5.09 13.38
C PRO A 55 -10.24 -4.29 12.14
N LEU A 56 -10.55 -3.01 12.34
CA LEU A 56 -10.78 -2.07 11.24
C LEU A 56 -9.53 -2.03 10.36
N CYS A 57 -8.36 -1.79 10.93
CA CYS A 57 -7.09 -1.78 10.22
C CYS A 57 -6.26 -3.03 10.48
N HIS A 58 -5.95 -3.75 9.41
CA HIS A 58 -4.88 -4.74 9.41
C HIS A 58 -3.52 -4.04 9.40
N ALA A 59 -2.58 -4.49 10.22
CA ALA A 59 -1.28 -3.82 10.44
C ALA A 59 -0.42 -3.66 9.16
N SER A 60 -0.65 -4.49 8.14
CA SER A 60 0.00 -4.41 6.83
C SER A 60 -0.65 -3.43 5.86
N VAL A 61 -1.84 -2.91 6.17
CA VAL A 61 -2.67 -2.08 5.27
C VAL A 61 -2.84 -0.65 5.79
N CYS A 62 -3.22 -0.50 7.06
CA CYS A 62 -3.39 0.81 7.68
C CYS A 62 -3.07 0.77 9.18
N ASP A 63 -2.93 1.96 9.78
CA ASP A 63 -2.63 2.15 11.20
C ASP A 63 -3.80 2.91 11.83
N ASP A 64 -4.57 2.25 12.68
CA ASP A 64 -5.63 2.86 13.48
C ASP A 64 -5.23 2.86 14.95
N PRO A 65 -4.76 4.00 15.51
CA PRO A 65 -4.29 4.06 16.90
C PRO A 65 -5.41 3.84 17.93
N SER A 66 -6.67 3.98 17.51
CA SER A 66 -7.84 3.71 18.35
C SER A 66 -8.20 2.23 18.41
N ASN A 67 -7.54 1.37 17.62
CA ASN A 67 -7.83 -0.06 17.49
C ASN A 67 -9.31 -0.35 17.31
N ARG A 68 -9.99 0.42 16.46
CA ARG A 68 -11.41 0.17 16.17
C ARG A 68 -11.57 -1.18 15.49
N THR A 69 -12.77 -1.68 15.58
CA THR A 69 -13.16 -2.97 15.03
C THR A 69 -14.29 -2.79 14.03
N VAL A 70 -14.45 -3.79 13.18
CA VAL A 70 -15.59 -3.98 12.29
C VAL A 70 -16.24 -5.31 12.63
N GLN A 71 -17.56 -5.39 12.46
CA GLN A 71 -18.28 -6.65 12.63
C GLN A 71 -18.47 -7.29 11.26
N VAL A 72 -18.22 -8.59 11.20
CA VAL A 72 -18.32 -9.38 9.98
C VAL A 72 -19.30 -10.53 10.19
N PHE A 73 -20.35 -10.55 9.38
CA PHE A 73 -21.37 -11.59 9.37
C PHE A 73 -20.91 -12.84 8.64
N MET A 74 -21.19 -13.99 9.25
CA MET A 74 -20.94 -15.31 8.72
C MET A 74 -22.18 -16.19 8.79
N LYS A 75 -22.29 -17.12 7.84
CA LYS A 75 -23.33 -18.15 7.81
C LYS A 75 -22.73 -19.48 7.39
N ARG A 76 -23.20 -20.58 8.01
CA ARG A 76 -22.83 -21.94 7.64
C ARG A 76 -24.01 -22.90 7.60
N LEU A 77 -24.00 -23.83 6.65
CA LEU A 77 -24.79 -25.06 6.69
C LEU A 77 -23.88 -26.16 7.23
N VAL A 78 -24.27 -26.79 8.33
CA VAL A 78 -23.46 -27.81 9.00
C VAL A 78 -23.72 -29.17 8.38
N ALA A 79 -22.65 -29.93 8.13
CA ALA A 79 -22.73 -31.31 7.66
C ALA A 79 -23.63 -32.14 8.60
N ARG A 80 -24.36 -33.10 8.03
CA ARG A 80 -25.30 -33.91 8.81
C ARG A 80 -24.56 -34.80 9.81
N SER A 81 -25.21 -35.06 10.95
CA SER A 81 -24.64 -35.81 12.07
C SER A 81 -24.27 -37.27 11.75
N ASP A 82 -24.87 -37.85 10.72
CA ASP A 82 -24.58 -39.21 10.23
C ASP A 82 -23.22 -39.35 9.53
N PHE A 83 -22.55 -38.23 9.23
CA PHE A 83 -21.21 -38.20 8.63
C PHE A 83 -20.13 -37.68 9.60
N VAL A 84 -20.45 -37.51 10.89
CA VAL A 84 -19.58 -36.90 11.93
C VAL A 84 -18.58 -37.89 12.55
N GLU A 85 -18.02 -38.79 11.75
CA GLU A 85 -16.77 -39.46 12.14
C GLU A 85 -15.60 -38.60 11.63
N GLU A 86 -15.00 -37.77 12.50
CA GLU A 86 -13.76 -37.06 12.13
C GLU A 86 -12.65 -38.06 11.78
N PRO A 87 -11.84 -37.83 10.71
CA PRO A 87 -11.62 -36.57 10.00
C PRO A 87 -12.08 -36.56 8.52
N SER A 88 -13.31 -37.00 8.21
CA SER A 88 -13.79 -37.07 6.80
C SER A 88 -14.57 -35.85 6.28
N ILE A 89 -15.05 -34.96 7.14
CA ILE A 89 -15.87 -33.81 6.73
C ILE A 89 -15.01 -32.76 6.02
N LYS A 90 -15.55 -32.13 4.97
CA LYS A 90 -14.89 -31.08 4.19
C LYS A 90 -15.58 -29.73 4.43
N ASP A 91 -14.83 -28.65 4.25
CA ASP A 91 -15.36 -27.28 4.26
C ASP A 91 -15.35 -26.68 2.86
N LEU A 92 -16.45 -26.03 2.49
CA LEU A 92 -16.58 -25.26 1.25
C LEU A 92 -17.02 -23.84 1.57
N TRP A 93 -16.16 -22.87 1.28
CA TRP A 93 -16.46 -21.45 1.39
C TRP A 93 -16.93 -20.94 0.05
N VAL A 94 -18.08 -20.30 -0.01
CA VAL A 94 -18.58 -19.62 -1.21
C VAL A 94 -18.60 -18.12 -0.96
N LEU A 95 -18.00 -17.35 -1.87
CA LEU A 95 -17.82 -15.91 -1.72
C LEU A 95 -18.45 -15.19 -2.89
N GLN A 96 -19.30 -14.21 -2.56
CA GLN A 96 -20.00 -13.43 -3.55
C GLN A 96 -19.08 -12.43 -4.26
N GLY A 97 -19.46 -12.10 -5.50
CA GLY A 97 -18.90 -10.99 -6.26
C GLY A 97 -19.57 -9.65 -5.98
N GLY A 98 -19.72 -8.83 -7.03
CA GLY A 98 -20.07 -7.42 -6.93
C GLY A 98 -19.03 -6.58 -7.65
N PRO A 99 -18.12 -5.85 -6.95
CA PRO A 99 -17.97 -5.72 -5.49
C PRO A 99 -19.19 -5.09 -4.79
N GLY A 100 -19.23 -5.09 -3.46
CA GLY A 100 -20.33 -4.45 -2.72
C GLY A 100 -21.56 -5.33 -2.46
N ALA A 101 -21.70 -6.48 -3.13
CA ALA A 101 -22.84 -7.36 -2.94
C ALA A 101 -22.71 -8.23 -1.67
N SER A 102 -23.83 -8.46 -1.00
CA SER A 102 -23.90 -9.33 0.19
C SER A 102 -23.92 -10.82 -0.19
N SER A 103 -23.45 -11.65 0.73
CA SER A 103 -23.60 -13.11 0.70
C SER A 103 -25.05 -13.61 0.67
N ILE A 104 -26.07 -12.75 0.85
CA ILE A 104 -27.46 -13.12 0.58
C ILE A 104 -27.61 -13.74 -0.82
N ALA A 105 -26.87 -13.23 -1.80
CA ALA A 105 -26.88 -13.76 -3.16
C ALA A 105 -26.29 -15.19 -3.28
N MET A 106 -25.51 -15.65 -2.30
CA MET A 106 -24.92 -16.99 -2.27
C MET A 106 -25.79 -18.03 -1.57
N GLU A 107 -26.78 -17.63 -0.79
CA GLU A 107 -27.57 -18.57 0.04
C GLU A 107 -28.28 -19.64 -0.79
N THR A 108 -28.76 -19.29 -1.99
CA THR A 108 -29.33 -20.27 -2.93
C THR A 108 -28.28 -21.29 -3.38
N MET A 109 -27.09 -20.83 -3.77
CA MET A 109 -25.99 -21.70 -4.17
C MET A 109 -25.53 -22.57 -3.00
N MET A 110 -25.47 -22.03 -1.78
CA MET A 110 -25.12 -22.80 -0.59
C MET A 110 -26.07 -23.97 -0.37
N ILE A 111 -27.38 -23.73 -0.48
CA ILE A 111 -28.41 -24.77 -0.32
C ILE A 111 -28.30 -25.82 -1.43
N ASP A 112 -28.15 -25.39 -2.68
CA ASP A 112 -28.05 -26.31 -3.82
C ASP A 112 -26.79 -27.17 -3.74
N LEU A 113 -25.64 -26.59 -3.37
CA LEU A 113 -24.39 -27.33 -3.15
C LEU A 113 -24.52 -28.31 -1.99
N TYR A 114 -25.09 -27.89 -0.87
CA TYR A 114 -25.32 -28.76 0.28
C TYR A 114 -26.23 -29.94 -0.08
N ASP A 115 -27.31 -29.70 -0.82
CA ASP A 115 -28.25 -30.74 -1.26
C ASP A 115 -27.62 -31.70 -2.29
N VAL A 116 -26.81 -31.20 -3.23
CA VAL A 116 -26.10 -32.01 -4.23
C VAL A 116 -25.00 -32.87 -3.58
N LEU A 117 -24.37 -32.37 -2.53
CA LEU A 117 -23.35 -33.07 -1.75
C LEU A 117 -23.96 -33.92 -0.61
N ASP A 118 -25.28 -34.11 -0.61
CA ASP A 118 -26.04 -34.91 0.36
C ASP A 118 -25.76 -34.54 1.84
N GLY A 119 -25.43 -33.27 2.09
CA GLY A 119 -25.10 -32.77 3.43
C GLY A 119 -23.79 -33.31 4.02
N GLN A 120 -22.87 -33.84 3.20
CA GLN A 120 -21.57 -34.36 3.65
C GLN A 120 -20.49 -33.28 3.89
N VAL A 121 -20.79 -32.02 3.54
CA VAL A 121 -19.83 -30.91 3.51
C VAL A 121 -20.43 -29.74 4.28
N ASN A 122 -19.60 -29.08 5.10
CA ASN A 122 -19.98 -27.80 5.68
C ASN A 122 -19.87 -26.72 4.60
N VAL A 123 -20.92 -25.92 4.42
CA VAL A 123 -20.91 -24.83 3.43
C VAL A 123 -20.95 -23.49 4.16
N TYR A 124 -19.92 -22.67 3.96
CA TYR A 124 -19.74 -21.38 4.60
C TYR A 124 -19.88 -20.22 3.61
N THR A 125 -20.32 -19.07 4.12
CA THR A 125 -20.22 -17.79 3.44
C THR A 125 -19.98 -16.67 4.46
N MET A 126 -19.52 -15.52 3.98
CA MET A 126 -19.45 -14.30 4.76
C MET A 126 -19.85 -13.08 3.93
N ASP A 127 -20.45 -12.09 4.60
CA ASP A 127 -20.49 -10.73 4.05
C ASP A 127 -19.09 -10.14 4.30
N HIS A 128 -18.32 -9.80 3.26
CA HIS A 128 -17.03 -9.17 3.51
C HIS A 128 -17.21 -7.74 4.03
N ARG A 129 -16.19 -7.21 4.72
CA ARG A 129 -16.23 -5.86 5.32
C ARG A 129 -16.80 -4.82 4.35
N GLY A 130 -17.75 -4.02 4.83
CA GLY A 130 -18.40 -2.97 4.03
C GLY A 130 -19.63 -3.42 3.25
N THR A 131 -20.03 -4.69 3.30
CA THR A 131 -21.21 -5.23 2.57
C THR A 131 -22.27 -5.78 3.51
N GLY A 132 -23.53 -5.83 3.05
CA GLY A 132 -24.60 -6.57 3.72
C GLY A 132 -24.72 -6.26 5.21
N ARG A 133 -24.51 -7.30 6.03
CA ARG A 133 -24.58 -7.25 7.50
C ARG A 133 -23.22 -6.99 8.15
N SER A 134 -22.17 -6.75 7.37
CA SER A 134 -20.78 -6.58 7.82
C SER A 134 -20.33 -5.12 7.77
N SER A 135 -20.83 -4.30 8.69
CA SER A 135 -20.50 -2.86 8.80
C SER A 135 -20.59 -2.15 7.43
N PRO A 136 -21.77 -2.14 6.77
CA PRO A 136 -21.92 -1.67 5.39
C PRO A 136 -21.58 -0.18 5.25
N LEU A 137 -20.89 0.19 4.17
CA LEU A 137 -20.63 1.60 3.85
C LEU A 137 -21.91 2.23 3.29
N GLN A 138 -22.62 2.98 4.14
CA GLN A 138 -23.90 3.63 3.81
C GLN A 138 -23.85 5.12 4.15
N CYS A 139 -24.46 5.95 3.29
CA CYS A 139 -24.59 7.39 3.49
C CYS A 139 -25.75 7.69 4.47
N ILE A 140 -25.65 7.23 5.72
CA ILE A 140 -26.72 7.30 6.70
C ILE A 140 -27.05 8.75 7.06
N ALA A 141 -26.06 9.61 7.29
CA ALA A 141 -26.31 10.99 7.71
C ALA A 141 -26.92 11.83 6.58
N THR A 142 -26.56 11.53 5.32
CA THR A 142 -27.02 12.29 4.15
C THR A 142 -28.28 11.73 3.52
N GLN A 143 -28.67 10.49 3.86
CA GLN A 143 -29.84 9.80 3.32
C GLN A 143 -29.78 9.57 1.79
N ALA A 144 -28.58 9.64 1.18
CA ALA A 144 -28.38 9.59 -0.28
C ALA A 144 -28.68 8.23 -0.94
N ALA A 145 -28.92 7.18 -0.17
CA ALA A 145 -29.28 5.84 -0.66
C ALA A 145 -30.50 5.31 0.09
N THR A 146 -31.50 6.17 0.25
CA THR A 146 -32.76 5.84 0.93
C THR A 146 -33.93 6.08 -0.02
N PRO A 147 -35.09 5.44 0.18
CA PRO A 147 -36.26 5.65 -0.67
C PRO A 147 -36.75 7.10 -0.77
N GLY A 148 -36.30 7.99 0.12
CA GLY A 148 -36.60 9.42 0.10
C GLY A 148 -35.63 10.28 -0.72
N SER A 149 -34.53 9.71 -1.23
CA SER A 149 -33.58 10.42 -2.09
C SER A 149 -34.15 10.59 -3.52
N PRO A 150 -33.65 11.57 -4.31
CA PRO A 150 -34.08 11.74 -5.70
C PRO A 150 -33.86 10.49 -6.58
N GLY A 151 -32.76 9.75 -6.33
CA GLY A 151 -32.42 8.49 -7.00
C GLY A 151 -32.95 7.24 -6.28
N GLY A 152 -33.67 7.40 -5.16
CA GLY A 152 -34.07 6.33 -4.27
C GLY A 152 -32.86 5.63 -3.63
N ASP A 153 -32.74 4.32 -3.84
CA ASP A 153 -31.61 3.56 -3.29
C ASP A 153 -30.32 3.75 -4.10
N VAL A 154 -30.37 4.48 -5.23
CA VAL A 154 -29.22 4.87 -6.04
C VAL A 154 -28.71 6.24 -5.59
N ILE A 155 -27.40 6.33 -5.37
CA ILE A 155 -26.74 7.59 -5.01
C ILE A 155 -26.57 8.44 -6.27
N GLU A 156 -27.25 9.57 -6.33
CA GLU A 156 -27.09 10.52 -7.43
C GLU A 156 -25.74 11.24 -7.36
N LEU A 157 -25.23 11.67 -8.51
CA LEU A 157 -23.93 12.37 -8.57
C LEU A 157 -23.90 13.62 -7.68
N ALA A 158 -25.02 14.33 -7.57
CA ALA A 158 -25.16 15.52 -6.75
C ALA A 158 -25.11 15.24 -5.23
N GLU A 159 -25.45 14.02 -4.80
CA GLU A 159 -25.45 13.59 -3.39
C GLU A 159 -24.10 13.03 -2.95
N MET A 160 -23.23 12.74 -3.92
CA MET A 160 -21.96 12.07 -3.70
C MET A 160 -20.97 12.89 -2.83
N PRO A 161 -20.80 14.22 -2.97
CA PRO A 161 -19.87 14.96 -2.11
C PRO A 161 -20.16 14.82 -0.61
N ASP A 162 -21.43 14.98 -0.21
CA ASP A 162 -21.83 14.85 1.19
C ASP A 162 -21.77 13.39 1.65
N CYS A 163 -22.17 12.43 0.80
CA CYS A 163 -22.03 11.02 1.14
C CYS A 163 -20.55 10.63 1.38
N ILE A 164 -19.61 11.11 0.57
CA ILE A 164 -18.17 10.88 0.79
C ILE A 164 -17.77 11.39 2.18
N GLN A 165 -18.21 12.59 2.55
CA GLN A 165 -17.88 13.18 3.85
C GLN A 165 -18.45 12.35 5.01
N ASP A 166 -19.70 11.87 4.90
CA ASP A 166 -20.32 10.99 5.89
C ASP A 166 -19.54 9.67 6.04
N ILE A 167 -19.22 9.00 4.93
CA ILE A 167 -18.42 7.76 4.95
C ILE A 167 -17.04 8.01 5.59
N LEU A 168 -16.34 9.07 5.20
CA LEU A 168 -15.03 9.41 5.76
C LEU A 168 -15.09 9.69 7.26
N PHE A 169 -16.18 10.29 7.74
CA PHE A 169 -16.41 10.47 9.17
C PHE A 169 -16.63 9.12 9.88
N GLN A 170 -17.47 8.24 9.31
CA GLN A 170 -17.76 6.92 9.90
C GLN A 170 -16.51 6.04 10.05
N ILE A 171 -15.60 6.09 9.06
CA ILE A 171 -14.38 5.25 9.03
C ILE A 171 -13.11 6.01 9.44
N ASP A 172 -13.25 7.28 9.85
CA ASP A 172 -12.14 8.19 10.22
C ASP A 172 -11.03 8.24 9.17
N GLY A 173 -11.44 8.35 7.91
CA GLY A 173 -10.55 8.44 6.76
C GLY A 173 -9.81 7.15 6.39
N HIS A 174 -10.05 6.02 7.07
CA HIS A 174 -9.39 4.74 6.77
C HIS A 174 -9.97 4.01 5.55
N THR A 175 -10.00 4.64 4.37
CA THR A 175 -10.58 4.00 3.17
C THR A 175 -9.86 2.72 2.75
N SER A 176 -8.54 2.61 2.96
CA SER A 176 -7.79 1.37 2.70
C SER A 176 -8.18 0.19 3.61
N ALA A 177 -8.84 0.45 4.75
CA ALA A 177 -9.43 -0.59 5.58
C ALA A 177 -10.50 -1.38 4.80
N PHE A 178 -11.11 -0.83 3.75
CA PHE A 178 -12.15 -1.50 2.96
C PHE A 178 -11.66 -1.99 1.59
N SER A 179 -10.34 -2.12 1.41
CA SER A 179 -9.71 -2.69 0.20
C SER A 179 -9.93 -4.20 0.06
N VAL A 180 -9.73 -4.73 -1.15
CA VAL A 180 -9.74 -6.18 -1.42
C VAL A 180 -8.70 -6.90 -0.56
N THR A 181 -7.56 -6.26 -0.29
CA THR A 181 -6.50 -6.82 0.57
C THR A 181 -6.98 -6.97 2.01
N SER A 182 -7.68 -5.97 2.54
CA SER A 182 -8.25 -6.05 3.90
C SER A 182 -9.33 -7.11 4.01
N ALA A 183 -10.19 -7.25 2.99
CA ALA A 183 -11.19 -8.32 2.94
C ALA A 183 -10.54 -9.72 2.84
N ALA A 184 -9.43 -9.87 2.11
CA ALA A 184 -8.69 -11.13 2.02
C ALA A 184 -8.02 -11.50 3.36
N LEU A 185 -7.51 -10.51 4.10
CA LEU A 185 -6.94 -10.71 5.43
C LEU A 185 -8.00 -11.11 6.46
N ASP A 186 -9.22 -10.59 6.37
CA ASP A 186 -10.34 -11.08 7.18
C ASP A 186 -10.63 -12.54 6.94
N LEU A 187 -10.77 -12.91 5.68
CA LEU A 187 -11.03 -14.27 5.28
C LEU A 187 -9.89 -15.21 5.73
N GLU A 188 -8.63 -14.78 5.64
CA GLU A 188 -7.49 -15.54 6.14
C GLU A 188 -7.58 -15.77 7.67
N LEU A 189 -7.88 -14.73 8.44
CA LEU A 189 -8.03 -14.82 9.90
C LEU A 189 -9.18 -15.75 10.29
N VAL A 190 -10.32 -15.59 9.63
CA VAL A 190 -11.52 -16.40 9.85
C VAL A 190 -11.24 -17.86 9.49
N LEU A 191 -10.65 -18.13 8.34
CA LEU A 191 -10.27 -19.50 7.93
C LEU A 191 -9.32 -20.14 8.94
N ARG A 192 -8.31 -19.41 9.43
CA ARG A 192 -7.39 -19.92 10.46
C ARG A 192 -8.08 -20.19 11.80
N ALA A 193 -9.06 -19.38 12.17
CA ALA A 193 -9.75 -19.51 13.45
C ALA A 193 -10.76 -20.68 13.46
N PHE A 194 -11.42 -20.94 12.32
CA PHE A 194 -12.43 -21.99 12.20
C PHE A 194 -11.91 -23.27 11.53
N SER A 195 -10.69 -23.30 11.01
CA SER A 195 -10.11 -24.52 10.44
C SER A 195 -9.89 -25.58 11.50
N VAL A 196 -10.45 -26.78 11.27
CA VAL A 196 -10.10 -27.98 12.02
C VAL A 196 -8.82 -28.58 11.43
N ALA A 197 -7.92 -29.07 12.29
CA ALA A 197 -6.65 -29.63 11.83
C ALA A 197 -6.90 -30.83 10.88
N ASN A 198 -6.25 -30.80 9.71
CA ASN A 198 -6.37 -31.82 8.64
C ASN A 198 -7.74 -31.93 7.95
N GLN A 199 -8.67 -31.00 8.20
CA GLN A 199 -9.93 -30.91 7.47
C GLN A 199 -9.71 -30.31 6.07
N PRO A 200 -10.13 -30.97 4.98
CA PRO A 200 -9.98 -30.41 3.64
C PRO A 200 -10.90 -29.19 3.44
N THR A 201 -10.30 -28.06 3.08
CA THR A 201 -11.00 -26.77 2.92
C THR A 201 -10.87 -26.26 1.49
N PHE A 202 -12.00 -25.91 0.86
CA PHE A 202 -12.07 -25.35 -0.47
C PHE A 202 -12.66 -23.94 -0.43
N VAL A 203 -12.15 -23.03 -1.26
CA VAL A 203 -12.66 -21.66 -1.37
C VAL A 203 -13.09 -21.38 -2.79
N TYR A 204 -14.36 -21.02 -2.96
CA TYR A 204 -15.01 -20.68 -4.20
C TYR A 204 -15.28 -19.17 -4.25
N GLY A 205 -14.88 -18.51 -5.33
CA GLY A 205 -15.20 -17.10 -5.58
C GLY A 205 -15.98 -16.95 -6.89
N ALA A 206 -17.04 -16.14 -6.87
CA ALA A 206 -17.82 -15.77 -8.06
C ALA A 206 -17.59 -14.31 -8.45
N SER A 207 -17.40 -14.02 -9.74
CA SER A 207 -17.24 -12.63 -10.25
C SER A 207 -16.13 -11.88 -9.49
N TYR A 208 -16.36 -10.69 -8.92
CA TYR A 208 -15.41 -10.01 -8.02
C TYR A 208 -14.86 -10.90 -6.88
N GLY A 209 -15.63 -11.89 -6.41
CA GLY A 209 -15.17 -12.87 -5.43
C GLY A 209 -13.94 -13.64 -5.91
N THR A 210 -13.73 -13.77 -7.22
CA THR A 210 -12.50 -14.33 -7.79
C THR A 210 -11.29 -13.43 -7.51
N LEU A 211 -11.43 -12.10 -7.63
CA LEU A 211 -10.37 -11.15 -7.28
C LEU A 211 -10.02 -11.23 -5.78
N LEU A 212 -11.03 -11.38 -4.92
CA LEU A 212 -10.85 -11.59 -3.49
C LEU A 212 -10.11 -12.91 -3.19
N VAL A 213 -10.50 -14.01 -3.83
CA VAL A 213 -9.83 -15.31 -3.67
C VAL A 213 -8.41 -15.28 -4.22
N GLU A 214 -8.18 -14.67 -5.38
CA GLU A 214 -6.83 -14.48 -5.92
C GLU A 214 -5.95 -13.68 -4.95
N ARG A 215 -6.50 -12.65 -4.30
CA ARG A 215 -5.78 -11.90 -3.26
C ARG A 215 -5.46 -12.77 -2.05
N LEU A 216 -6.41 -13.61 -1.60
CA LEU A 216 -6.15 -14.60 -0.54
C LEU A 216 -5.03 -15.57 -0.94
N MET A 217 -5.02 -16.06 -2.18
CA MET A 217 -3.94 -16.92 -2.69
C MET A 217 -2.58 -16.24 -2.61
N GLN A 218 -2.50 -14.93 -2.89
CA GLN A 218 -1.26 -14.15 -2.78
C GLN A 218 -0.76 -13.99 -1.34
N LEU A 219 -1.66 -14.04 -0.35
CA LEU A 219 -1.29 -14.04 1.08
C LEU A 219 -0.64 -15.37 1.51
N GLY A 220 -0.85 -16.44 0.74
CA GLY A 220 -0.21 -17.75 0.94
C GLY A 220 -0.67 -18.52 2.19
N PRO A 221 -1.98 -18.66 2.48
CA PRO A 221 -2.46 -19.43 3.62
C PRO A 221 -2.12 -20.93 3.49
N THR A 222 -1.74 -21.56 4.60
CA THR A 222 -1.26 -22.95 4.64
C THR A 222 -2.34 -24.00 4.97
N GLY A 223 -3.61 -23.61 5.07
CA GLY A 223 -4.73 -24.47 5.48
C GLY A 223 -5.82 -24.70 4.42
N ILE A 224 -5.57 -24.32 3.16
CA ILE A 224 -6.56 -24.43 2.08
C ILE A 224 -6.12 -25.53 1.11
N THR A 225 -7.03 -26.46 0.83
CA THR A 225 -6.82 -27.60 -0.07
C THR A 225 -6.97 -27.22 -1.55
N GLY A 226 -7.91 -26.33 -1.87
CA GLY A 226 -8.13 -25.93 -3.26
C GLY A 226 -8.96 -24.66 -3.41
N PHE A 227 -8.88 -24.08 -4.60
CA PHE A 227 -9.59 -22.86 -4.98
C PHE A 227 -10.41 -23.09 -6.25
N VAL A 228 -11.58 -22.46 -6.32
CA VAL A 228 -12.44 -22.43 -7.51
C VAL A 228 -12.77 -20.99 -7.84
N LEU A 229 -12.48 -20.57 -9.08
CA LEU A 229 -12.74 -19.22 -9.56
C LEU A 229 -13.77 -19.30 -10.70
N ASP A 230 -14.96 -18.73 -10.50
CA ASP A 230 -16.03 -18.71 -11.51
C ASP A 230 -16.35 -17.27 -11.92
N GLY A 231 -16.27 -16.97 -13.22
CA GLY A 231 -16.31 -15.59 -13.74
C GLY A 231 -15.07 -14.79 -13.33
N VAL A 232 -13.89 -15.22 -13.80
CA VAL A 232 -12.57 -14.73 -13.37
C VAL A 232 -12.33 -13.25 -13.69
N VAL A 233 -12.00 -12.47 -12.66
CA VAL A 233 -11.50 -11.10 -12.74
C VAL A 233 -9.97 -11.13 -12.79
N SER A 234 -9.40 -11.09 -14.00
CA SER A 234 -7.96 -11.28 -14.19
C SER A 234 -7.11 -10.09 -13.73
N GLN A 235 -6.20 -10.33 -12.78
CA GLN A 235 -5.16 -9.37 -12.35
C GLN A 235 -3.96 -9.24 -13.33
N ARG A 236 -3.85 -10.10 -14.35
CA ARG A 236 -2.68 -10.14 -15.24
C ARG A 236 -3.08 -10.26 -16.72
N GLY A 237 -2.42 -9.47 -17.55
CA GLY A 237 -2.60 -9.49 -19.01
C GLY A 237 -1.95 -8.26 -19.64
N SER A 238 -1.90 -8.21 -20.97
CA SER A 238 -1.74 -6.92 -21.68
C SER A 238 -2.95 -6.03 -21.39
N ASP A 239 -2.90 -4.73 -21.71
CA ASP A 239 -4.03 -3.82 -21.46
C ASP A 239 -5.35 -4.28 -22.12
N ALA A 240 -5.28 -5.09 -23.18
CA ALA A 240 -6.44 -5.72 -23.82
C ALA A 240 -7.06 -6.93 -23.08
N PHE A 241 -6.35 -7.54 -22.12
CA PHE A 241 -6.78 -8.76 -21.42
C PHE A 241 -6.74 -8.66 -19.89
N ARG A 242 -6.12 -7.60 -19.35
CA ARG A 242 -6.21 -7.26 -17.93
C ARG A 242 -7.58 -6.64 -17.67
N HIS A 243 -8.27 -7.10 -16.63
CA HIS A 243 -9.57 -6.54 -16.28
C HIS A 243 -9.45 -5.04 -15.95
N SER A 244 -10.36 -4.26 -16.51
CA SER A 244 -10.71 -2.93 -16.03
C SER A 244 -12.19 -2.69 -16.33
N PHE A 245 -12.93 -2.13 -15.39
CA PHE A 245 -14.33 -1.75 -15.62
C PHE A 245 -14.51 -0.75 -16.77
N ALA A 246 -13.47 0.03 -17.11
CA ALA A 246 -13.50 0.90 -18.28
C ALA A 246 -13.59 0.13 -19.62
N ASN A 247 -13.22 -1.15 -19.64
CA ASN A 247 -13.31 -2.02 -20.82
C ASN A 247 -14.63 -2.82 -20.89
N TRP A 248 -15.53 -2.67 -19.91
CA TRP A 248 -16.75 -3.49 -19.81
C TRP A 248 -17.60 -3.50 -21.08
N ASP A 249 -17.88 -2.33 -21.65
CA ASP A 249 -18.70 -2.22 -22.87
C ASP A 249 -18.03 -2.90 -24.07
N HIS A 250 -16.70 -2.82 -24.17
CA HIS A 250 -15.94 -3.54 -25.19
C HIS A 250 -16.09 -5.07 -25.03
N ASP A 251 -15.94 -5.57 -23.80
CA ASP A 251 -15.97 -7.00 -23.50
C ASP A 251 -17.37 -7.60 -23.74
N VAL A 252 -18.41 -6.90 -23.27
CA VAL A 252 -19.81 -7.29 -23.49
C VAL A 252 -20.17 -7.24 -24.98
N ALA A 253 -19.72 -6.23 -25.72
CA ALA A 253 -19.93 -6.14 -27.17
C ALA A 253 -19.33 -7.34 -27.92
N SER A 254 -18.12 -7.76 -27.53
CA SER A 254 -17.43 -8.91 -28.13
C SER A 254 -18.20 -10.21 -27.90
N VAL A 255 -18.62 -10.46 -26.65
CA VAL A 255 -19.40 -11.65 -26.29
C VAL A 255 -20.76 -11.67 -26.99
N GLY A 256 -21.45 -10.52 -27.00
CA GLY A 256 -22.77 -10.41 -27.61
C GLY A 256 -22.75 -10.60 -29.13
N SER A 257 -21.74 -10.05 -29.81
CA SER A 257 -21.55 -10.27 -31.26
C SER A 257 -21.36 -11.75 -31.56
N ARG A 258 -20.47 -12.42 -30.81
CA ARG A 258 -20.24 -13.87 -30.93
C ARG A 258 -21.51 -14.67 -30.64
N PHE A 259 -22.34 -14.24 -29.69
CA PHE A 259 -23.60 -14.90 -29.36
C PHE A 259 -24.60 -14.82 -30.52
N LEU A 260 -24.80 -13.63 -31.10
CA LEU A 260 -25.70 -13.47 -32.26
C LEU A 260 -25.19 -14.21 -33.50
N ASP A 261 -23.88 -14.24 -33.72
CA ASP A 261 -23.27 -14.98 -34.84
C ASP A 261 -23.58 -16.48 -34.77
N ARG A 262 -23.77 -17.06 -33.58
CA ARG A 262 -24.18 -18.47 -33.44
C ARG A 262 -25.53 -18.75 -34.07
N CYS A 263 -26.46 -17.79 -34.06
CA CYS A 263 -27.76 -17.95 -34.71
C CYS A 263 -27.61 -18.15 -36.23
N THR A 264 -26.59 -17.56 -36.85
CA THR A 264 -26.35 -17.72 -38.29
C THR A 264 -25.93 -19.14 -38.67
N THR A 265 -25.30 -19.85 -37.74
CA THR A 265 -24.84 -21.24 -37.91
C THR A 265 -25.81 -22.28 -37.35
N ASP A 266 -26.77 -21.87 -36.52
CA ASP A 266 -27.78 -22.76 -35.94
C ASP A 266 -29.00 -22.88 -36.85
N ALA A 267 -29.33 -24.10 -37.28
CA ALA A 267 -30.39 -24.33 -38.26
C ALA A 267 -31.78 -23.91 -37.76
N PHE A 268 -32.05 -24.11 -36.47
CA PHE A 268 -33.34 -23.74 -35.87
C PHE A 268 -33.47 -22.22 -35.80
N CYS A 269 -32.51 -21.53 -35.19
CA CYS A 269 -32.51 -20.08 -35.05
C CYS A 269 -32.61 -19.39 -36.41
N LYS A 270 -31.78 -19.81 -37.37
CA LYS A 270 -31.77 -19.28 -38.74
C LYS A 270 -33.12 -19.44 -39.44
N ALA A 271 -33.82 -20.55 -39.24
CA ALA A 271 -35.17 -20.76 -39.77
C ALA A 271 -36.19 -19.81 -39.11
N GLN A 272 -36.13 -19.63 -37.78
CA GLN A 272 -37.07 -18.77 -37.04
C GLN A 272 -36.93 -17.28 -37.40
N VAL A 273 -35.74 -16.82 -37.79
CA VAL A 273 -35.50 -15.44 -38.24
C VAL A 273 -35.52 -15.29 -39.77
N GLN A 274 -36.15 -16.22 -40.48
CA GLN A 274 -36.29 -16.20 -41.95
C GLN A 274 -34.95 -16.00 -42.70
N GLN A 275 -33.89 -16.66 -42.24
CA GLN A 275 -32.54 -16.60 -42.81
C GLN A 275 -31.85 -15.22 -42.71
N HIS A 276 -32.45 -14.23 -42.05
CA HIS A 276 -31.81 -12.93 -41.82
C HIS A 276 -30.61 -13.05 -40.87
N ASN A 277 -29.63 -12.18 -41.06
CA ASN A 277 -28.53 -12.02 -40.12
C ASN A 277 -28.98 -11.13 -38.94
N VAL A 278 -29.18 -11.75 -37.77
CA VAL A 278 -29.68 -11.07 -36.56
C VAL A 278 -28.80 -9.90 -36.13
N THR A 279 -27.48 -9.97 -36.34
CA THR A 279 -26.55 -8.86 -36.08
C THR A 279 -26.89 -7.64 -36.93
N GLN A 280 -27.13 -7.85 -38.22
CA GLN A 280 -27.51 -6.77 -39.15
C GLN A 280 -28.90 -6.22 -38.81
N LEU A 281 -29.85 -7.09 -38.43
CA LEU A 281 -31.18 -6.66 -37.99
C LEU A 281 -31.11 -5.71 -36.79
N LEU A 282 -30.29 -6.04 -35.79
CA LEU A 282 -30.14 -5.20 -34.59
C LEU A 282 -29.53 -3.83 -34.92
N GLN A 283 -28.50 -3.79 -35.79
CA GLN A 283 -27.92 -2.54 -36.26
C GLN A 283 -28.95 -1.68 -37.00
N GLU A 284 -29.76 -2.30 -37.85
CA GLU A 284 -30.82 -1.62 -38.56
C GLU A 284 -31.88 -1.07 -37.60
N VAL A 285 -32.31 -1.86 -36.61
CA VAL A 285 -33.23 -1.41 -35.56
C VAL A 285 -32.69 -0.18 -34.84
N TYR A 286 -31.42 -0.17 -34.41
CA TYR A 286 -30.81 1.01 -33.79
C TYR A 286 -30.84 2.23 -34.71
N SER A 287 -30.48 2.06 -35.99
CA SER A 287 -30.48 3.16 -36.96
C SER A 287 -31.89 3.74 -37.21
N ARG A 288 -32.91 2.88 -37.29
CA ARG A 288 -34.31 3.29 -37.47
C ARG A 288 -34.84 4.03 -36.25
N LEU A 289 -34.49 3.56 -35.05
CA LEU A 289 -34.86 4.21 -33.78
C LEU A 289 -34.27 5.62 -33.69
N ASP A 290 -32.98 5.78 -33.96
CA ASP A 290 -32.32 7.08 -33.85
C ASP A 290 -32.78 8.06 -34.94
N ALA A 291 -33.08 7.57 -36.16
CA ALA A 291 -33.62 8.37 -37.24
C ALA A 291 -35.08 8.84 -36.99
N SER A 292 -35.82 8.15 -36.12
CA SER A 292 -37.20 8.50 -35.78
C SER A 292 -37.32 9.69 -34.80
N VAL A 293 -36.21 10.11 -34.19
CA VAL A 293 -36.15 11.26 -33.28
C VAL A 293 -36.02 12.56 -34.08
N VAL A 294 -37.09 12.91 -34.80
CA VAL A 294 -37.24 14.22 -35.42
C VAL A 294 -38.19 15.02 -34.53
N THR A 295 -37.67 16.09 -33.92
CA THR A 295 -38.44 17.23 -33.38
C THR A 295 -39.42 16.95 -32.23
N ASN A 296 -38.93 16.63 -31.03
CA ASN A 296 -39.58 17.17 -29.83
C ASN A 296 -38.63 17.34 -28.66
N THR A 297 -38.57 18.59 -28.19
CA THR A 297 -37.84 19.07 -27.02
C THR A 297 -38.36 18.43 -25.74
N SER A 298 -37.49 17.74 -24.99
CA SER A 298 -37.23 18.01 -23.55
C SER A 298 -36.34 16.91 -22.93
N LEU A 299 -35.26 17.37 -22.30
CA LEU A 299 -34.54 16.78 -21.16
C LEU A 299 -33.76 15.45 -21.27
N ASP A 300 -34.00 14.55 -22.23
CA ASP A 300 -33.16 13.34 -22.36
C ASP A 300 -32.01 13.53 -23.37
N THR A 301 -30.77 13.48 -22.87
CA THR A 301 -29.53 13.61 -23.67
C THR A 301 -29.11 12.33 -24.38
N LEU A 302 -29.82 11.21 -24.16
CA LEU A 302 -29.48 9.87 -24.66
C LEU A 302 -30.35 9.46 -25.85
N LEU A 303 -29.72 8.90 -26.89
CA LEU A 303 -30.41 8.35 -28.07
C LEU A 303 -31.31 7.15 -27.68
N PRO A 304 -32.47 6.93 -28.34
CA PRO A 304 -33.31 5.76 -28.05
C PRO A 304 -32.59 4.42 -28.25
N SER A 305 -31.66 4.34 -29.22
CA SER A 305 -30.83 3.14 -29.40
C SER A 305 -29.97 2.83 -28.18
N HIS A 306 -29.55 3.84 -27.40
CA HIS A 306 -28.78 3.63 -26.17
C HIS A 306 -29.62 2.89 -25.12
N HIS A 307 -30.89 3.23 -24.97
CA HIS A 307 -31.79 2.55 -24.05
C HIS A 307 -32.01 1.09 -24.44
N LEU A 308 -32.28 0.84 -25.73
CA LEU A 308 -32.46 -0.54 -26.22
C LEU A 308 -31.16 -1.35 -26.09
N ARG A 309 -30.00 -0.74 -26.35
CA ARG A 309 -28.68 -1.39 -26.20
C ARG A 309 -28.45 -1.85 -24.76
N THR A 310 -28.77 -1.03 -23.77
CA THR A 310 -28.71 -1.44 -22.35
C THR A 310 -29.66 -2.62 -22.06
N VAL A 311 -30.89 -2.59 -22.57
CA VAL A 311 -31.89 -3.67 -22.36
C VAL A 311 -31.41 -5.00 -22.93
N VAL A 312 -30.97 -5.03 -24.20
CA VAL A 312 -30.48 -6.28 -24.82
C VAL A 312 -29.19 -6.78 -24.16
N SER A 313 -28.42 -5.89 -23.56
CA SER A 313 -27.21 -6.25 -22.79
C SER A 313 -27.56 -6.86 -21.43
N LYS A 314 -28.54 -6.31 -20.71
CA LYS A 314 -29.09 -6.91 -19.50
C LYS A 314 -29.66 -8.32 -19.79
N MET A 315 -30.32 -8.50 -20.94
CA MET A 315 -30.77 -9.82 -21.39
C MET A 315 -29.61 -10.77 -21.67
N LEU A 316 -28.56 -10.31 -22.37
CA LEU A 316 -27.38 -11.12 -22.69
C LEU A 316 -26.70 -11.68 -21.44
N LEU A 317 -26.61 -10.87 -20.39
CA LEU A 317 -26.02 -11.24 -19.10
C LEU A 317 -26.86 -12.25 -18.31
N ASN A 318 -28.16 -12.37 -18.62
CA ASN A 318 -29.06 -13.32 -17.96
C ASN A 318 -29.20 -14.61 -18.79
N TRP A 319 -28.91 -15.75 -18.16
CA TRP A 319 -28.89 -17.06 -18.83
C TRP A 319 -30.25 -17.47 -19.45
N GLU A 320 -31.36 -17.07 -18.85
CA GLU A 320 -32.72 -17.37 -19.32
C GLU A 320 -33.12 -16.41 -20.44
N LEU A 321 -32.87 -15.12 -20.24
CA LEU A 321 -33.33 -14.07 -21.15
C LEU A 321 -32.49 -13.97 -22.42
N ARG A 322 -31.20 -14.31 -22.39
CA ARG A 322 -30.34 -14.24 -23.59
C ARG A 322 -30.82 -15.13 -24.73
N GLN A 323 -31.51 -16.22 -24.40
CA GLN A 323 -32.07 -17.15 -25.40
C GLN A 323 -33.21 -16.49 -26.21
N LEU A 324 -33.85 -15.47 -25.66
CA LEU A 324 -34.94 -14.73 -26.30
C LEU A 324 -34.42 -13.62 -27.24
N LEU A 325 -33.12 -13.29 -27.21
CA LEU A 325 -32.57 -12.19 -27.98
C LEU A 325 -32.84 -12.27 -29.49
N PRO A 326 -32.59 -13.40 -30.19
CA PRO A 326 -32.85 -13.47 -31.63
C PRO A 326 -34.33 -13.22 -31.98
N ALA A 327 -35.24 -13.78 -31.18
CA ALA A 327 -36.68 -13.58 -31.38
C ALA A 327 -37.09 -12.13 -31.10
N LEU A 328 -36.59 -11.52 -30.03
CA LEU A 328 -36.87 -10.12 -29.69
C LEU A 328 -36.37 -9.18 -30.80
N ILE A 329 -35.12 -9.35 -31.25
CA ILE A 329 -34.50 -8.54 -32.30
C ILE A 329 -35.28 -8.66 -33.60
N TYR A 330 -35.65 -9.88 -34.00
CA TYR A 330 -36.43 -10.11 -35.22
C TYR A 330 -37.80 -9.42 -35.17
N ARG A 331 -38.50 -9.49 -34.03
CA ARG A 331 -39.79 -8.81 -33.83
C ARG A 331 -39.66 -7.29 -33.84
N LEU A 332 -38.60 -6.74 -33.22
CA LEU A 332 -38.30 -5.31 -33.26
C LEU A 332 -38.03 -4.82 -34.68
N TRP A 333 -37.34 -5.62 -35.49
CA TRP A 333 -37.05 -5.29 -36.88
C TRP A 333 -38.28 -5.39 -37.79
N ARG A 334 -39.08 -6.45 -37.62
CA ARG A 334 -40.29 -6.71 -38.41
C ARG A 334 -41.41 -5.72 -38.13
N ALA A 335 -41.54 -5.30 -36.86
CA ALA A 335 -42.43 -4.23 -36.40
C ALA A 335 -43.90 -4.37 -36.85
N GLU A 336 -44.43 -5.61 -36.91
CA GLU A 336 -45.85 -5.85 -37.22
C GLU A 336 -46.75 -5.55 -36.01
N SER A 337 -48.05 -5.38 -36.25
CA SER A 337 -49.04 -5.13 -35.18
C SER A 337 -49.07 -6.22 -34.11
N ILE A 338 -48.82 -7.48 -34.49
CA ILE A 338 -48.73 -8.62 -33.56
C ILE A 338 -47.45 -8.57 -32.70
N ASP A 339 -46.37 -7.96 -33.19
CA ASP A 339 -45.13 -7.80 -32.45
C ASP A 339 -45.28 -6.75 -31.35
N LEU A 340 -46.04 -5.68 -31.61
CA LEU A 340 -46.30 -4.66 -30.60
C LEU A 340 -46.93 -5.24 -29.33
N VAL A 341 -47.88 -6.18 -29.46
CA VAL A 341 -48.52 -6.85 -28.32
C VAL A 341 -47.50 -7.67 -27.54
N ALA A 342 -46.67 -8.47 -28.23
CA ALA A 342 -45.65 -9.30 -27.61
C ALA A 342 -44.57 -8.45 -26.91
N LEU A 343 -44.11 -7.37 -27.55
CA LEU A 343 -43.12 -6.45 -27.02
C LEU A 343 -43.63 -5.66 -25.81
N MET A 344 -44.88 -5.20 -25.85
CA MET A 344 -45.52 -4.54 -24.70
C MET A 344 -45.66 -5.50 -23.52
N GLN A 345 -46.09 -6.75 -23.77
CA GLN A 345 -46.17 -7.76 -22.72
C GLN A 345 -44.78 -8.09 -22.14
N PHE A 346 -43.76 -8.19 -22.99
CA PHE A 346 -42.38 -8.40 -22.54
C PHE A 346 -41.89 -7.21 -21.69
N LYS A 347 -42.20 -5.97 -22.10
CA LYS A 347 -41.88 -4.77 -21.34
C LYS A 347 -42.58 -4.73 -19.98
N THR A 348 -43.88 -5.06 -19.90
CA THR A 348 -44.63 -5.02 -18.64
C THR A 348 -44.28 -6.17 -17.69
N SER A 349 -43.85 -7.31 -18.22
CA SER A 349 -43.45 -8.49 -17.44
C SER A 349 -41.97 -8.52 -17.04
N SER A 350 -41.17 -7.53 -17.46
CA SER A 350 -39.75 -7.45 -17.12
C SER A 350 -39.37 -6.11 -16.52
N ASN A 351 -38.42 -6.12 -15.58
CA ASN A 351 -37.82 -4.91 -15.01
C ASN A 351 -36.62 -4.40 -15.83
N LEU A 352 -36.32 -5.01 -16.98
CA LEU A 352 -35.14 -4.69 -17.80
C LEU A 352 -35.12 -3.23 -18.27
N TRP A 353 -36.31 -2.65 -18.46
CA TRP A 353 -36.53 -1.29 -18.95
C TRP A 353 -36.42 -0.23 -17.86
N GLN A 354 -36.28 -0.64 -16.60
CA GLN A 354 -36.01 0.29 -15.51
C GLN A 354 -34.52 0.65 -15.56
N MET A 355 -34.21 1.95 -15.40
CA MET A 355 -32.84 2.45 -15.31
C MET A 355 -32.14 2.10 -14.00
N ALA A 356 -32.85 1.43 -13.08
CA ALA A 356 -32.32 1.06 -11.79
C ALA A 356 -31.01 0.29 -11.96
N ASP A 357 -29.96 0.88 -11.40
CA ASP A 357 -28.56 0.48 -11.57
C ASP A 357 -28.29 -0.84 -10.85
N VAL A 358 -27.13 -1.43 -11.13
CA VAL A 358 -26.71 -2.76 -10.67
C VAL A 358 -26.84 -2.98 -9.15
N GLY A 359 -26.94 -1.93 -8.32
CA GLY A 359 -27.10 -2.02 -6.87
C GLY A 359 -28.54 -2.08 -6.33
N SER A 360 -29.53 -1.52 -7.04
CA SER A 360 -30.92 -1.37 -6.55
C SER A 360 -31.66 -2.69 -6.31
N SER A 361 -31.19 -3.77 -6.94
CA SER A 361 -31.85 -5.09 -6.93
C SER A 361 -31.19 -6.10 -5.99
N PHE A 362 -30.03 -5.79 -5.39
CA PHE A 362 -29.31 -6.71 -4.52
C PHE A 362 -29.50 -6.28 -3.06
N ASN A 363 -30.33 -7.03 -2.34
CA ASN A 363 -30.50 -6.82 -0.90
C ASN A 363 -29.15 -6.87 -0.18
N GLY A 364 -28.82 -5.81 0.55
CA GLY A 364 -27.54 -5.67 1.25
C GLY A 364 -26.37 -5.23 0.37
N PHE A 365 -26.61 -4.68 -0.82
CA PHE A 365 -25.56 -4.08 -1.65
C PHE A 365 -25.07 -2.76 -1.08
N SER A 366 -23.75 -2.56 -1.02
CA SER A 366 -23.14 -1.28 -0.67
C SER A 366 -22.59 -0.60 -1.92
N MET A 367 -23.32 0.41 -2.42
CA MET A 367 -22.88 1.25 -3.54
C MET A 367 -21.56 1.95 -3.23
N MET A 368 -21.36 2.40 -1.99
CA MET A 368 -20.11 3.08 -1.64
C MET A 368 -18.92 2.15 -1.57
N LEU A 369 -19.10 0.91 -1.12
CA LEU A 369 -18.01 -0.06 -1.22
C LEU A 369 -17.74 -0.43 -2.68
N TYR A 370 -18.77 -0.58 -3.50
CA TYR A 370 -18.63 -0.83 -4.94
C TYR A 370 -17.78 0.27 -5.59
N TYR A 371 -18.14 1.54 -5.44
CA TYR A 371 -17.36 2.64 -6.00
C TYR A 371 -15.93 2.71 -5.44
N LEU A 372 -15.76 2.51 -4.12
CA LEU A 372 -14.44 2.51 -3.52
C LEU A 372 -13.53 1.46 -4.13
N ILE A 373 -13.99 0.21 -4.25
CA ILE A 373 -13.19 -0.89 -4.79
C ILE A 373 -12.99 -0.74 -6.29
N VAL A 374 -14.06 -0.48 -7.06
CA VAL A 374 -13.97 -0.34 -8.52
C VAL A 374 -12.97 0.74 -8.89
N PHE A 375 -13.08 1.93 -8.30
CA PHE A 375 -12.22 3.06 -8.66
C PHE A 375 -10.80 2.96 -8.11
N SER A 376 -10.56 2.21 -7.03
CA SER A 376 -9.22 2.05 -6.46
C SER A 376 -8.44 0.86 -7.03
N GLU A 377 -9.12 -0.23 -7.38
CA GLU A 377 -8.47 -1.52 -7.68
C GLU A 377 -8.84 -2.12 -9.04
N GLU A 378 -9.94 -1.67 -9.67
CA GLU A 378 -10.46 -2.26 -10.94
C GLU A 378 -10.71 -1.22 -12.05
N TRP A 379 -10.28 0.03 -11.86
CA TRP A 379 -10.38 1.12 -12.84
C TRP A 379 -9.05 1.41 -13.53
N ALA A 380 -9.12 1.93 -14.76
CA ALA A 380 -7.95 2.29 -15.53
C ALA A 380 -7.36 3.61 -15.02
N TYR A 381 -6.03 3.68 -14.90
CA TYR A 381 -5.30 4.91 -14.58
C TYR A 381 -4.24 5.19 -15.66
N PRO A 382 -4.25 6.39 -16.29
CA PRO A 382 -5.27 7.44 -16.16
C PRO A 382 -6.64 6.99 -16.71
N THR A 383 -7.72 7.64 -16.26
CA THR A 383 -9.08 7.33 -16.72
C THR A 383 -9.26 7.64 -18.22
N PRO A 384 -9.94 6.79 -18.99
CA PRO A 384 -10.36 7.14 -20.35
C PRO A 384 -11.36 8.30 -20.33
N SER A 385 -11.39 9.09 -21.42
CA SER A 385 -12.38 10.16 -21.57
C SER A 385 -13.78 9.60 -21.78
N THR A 386 -14.81 10.33 -21.35
CA THR A 386 -16.22 9.95 -21.61
C THR A 386 -16.48 9.75 -23.09
N SER A 387 -15.96 10.64 -23.94
CA SER A 387 -16.08 10.53 -25.41
C SER A 387 -15.49 9.23 -25.97
N THR A 388 -14.38 8.74 -25.40
CA THR A 388 -13.75 7.48 -25.83
C THR A 388 -14.59 6.28 -25.42
N LEU A 389 -15.16 6.32 -24.21
CA LEU A 389 -16.03 5.27 -23.69
C LEU A 389 -17.37 5.24 -24.46
N ASP A 390 -17.99 6.40 -24.70
CA ASP A 390 -19.20 6.54 -25.49
C ASP A 390 -19.00 6.06 -26.93
N ALA A 391 -17.87 6.41 -27.56
CA ALA A 391 -17.53 5.90 -28.88
C ALA A 391 -17.32 4.38 -28.90
N THR A 392 -16.84 3.79 -27.80
CA THR A 392 -16.70 2.33 -27.67
C THR A 392 -18.06 1.67 -27.49
N TYR A 393 -18.90 2.22 -26.62
CA TYR A 393 -20.29 1.81 -26.42
C TYR A 393 -21.11 1.87 -27.72
N ALA A 394 -21.00 2.97 -28.47
CA ALA A 394 -21.74 3.19 -29.71
C ALA A 394 -21.29 2.28 -30.87
N ARG A 395 -20.02 1.85 -30.89
CA ARG A 395 -19.50 0.88 -31.87
C ARG A 395 -19.97 -0.54 -31.59
N GLY A 396 -20.28 -0.86 -30.33
CA GLY A 396 -20.75 -2.19 -29.92
C GLY A 396 -22.25 -2.42 -30.18
N LEU A 397 -22.61 -3.69 -30.39
CA LEU A 397 -24.04 -4.11 -30.42
C LEU A 397 -24.66 -4.17 -29.03
N PHE A 398 -23.81 -4.38 -28.02
CA PHE A 398 -24.15 -4.55 -26.62
C PHE A 398 -23.20 -3.71 -25.77
N GLY A 399 -23.67 -3.29 -24.61
CA GLY A 399 -23.01 -2.48 -23.61
C GLY A 399 -24.03 -1.97 -22.58
N THR A 400 -23.56 -1.52 -21.43
CA THR A 400 -24.39 -0.88 -20.38
C THR A 400 -24.08 0.59 -20.17
N GLY A 401 -23.04 1.13 -20.83
CA GLY A 401 -22.73 2.56 -20.82
C GLY A 401 -21.88 2.98 -19.63
N VAL A 402 -20.61 2.54 -19.59
CA VAL A 402 -19.71 2.79 -18.45
C VAL A 402 -19.20 4.23 -18.34
N SER A 403 -19.43 5.07 -19.35
CA SER A 403 -19.08 6.49 -19.32
C SER A 403 -19.77 7.25 -18.17
N GLY A 404 -20.94 6.79 -17.72
CA GLY A 404 -21.65 7.34 -16.57
C GLY A 404 -20.90 7.21 -15.24
N LEU A 405 -19.89 6.32 -15.14
CA LEU A 405 -19.08 6.16 -13.93
C LEU A 405 -17.93 7.17 -13.84
N VAL A 406 -17.53 7.80 -14.95
CA VAL A 406 -16.39 8.74 -14.99
C VAL A 406 -16.59 9.93 -14.05
N PRO A 407 -17.76 10.62 -14.01
CA PRO A 407 -17.98 11.71 -13.06
C PRO A 407 -17.79 11.29 -11.59
N PHE A 408 -18.29 10.11 -11.21
CA PHE A 408 -18.12 9.57 -9.86
C PHE A 408 -16.64 9.28 -9.55
N TYR A 409 -15.92 8.66 -10.50
CA TYR A 409 -14.47 8.44 -10.38
C TYR A 409 -13.70 9.75 -10.19
N CYS A 410 -13.97 10.75 -11.04
CA CYS A 410 -13.35 12.07 -10.98
C CYS A 410 -13.58 12.73 -9.61
N LEU A 411 -14.81 12.67 -9.09
CA LEU A 411 -15.15 13.24 -7.79
C LEU A 411 -14.44 12.52 -6.64
N MET A 412 -14.46 11.18 -6.63
CA MET A 412 -13.84 10.38 -5.55
C MET A 412 -12.31 10.46 -5.53
N THR A 413 -11.69 10.74 -6.68
CA THR A 413 -10.25 11.04 -6.81
C THR A 413 -9.92 12.52 -6.65
N GLN A 414 -10.93 13.38 -6.50
CA GLN A 414 -10.82 14.84 -6.47
C GLN A 414 -10.11 15.43 -7.69
N TYR A 415 -10.38 14.88 -8.88
CA TYR A 415 -9.81 15.36 -10.14
C TYR A 415 -8.27 15.34 -10.15
N LYS A 416 -7.64 14.51 -9.30
CA LYS A 416 -6.18 14.35 -9.23
C LYS A 416 -5.61 13.51 -10.38
N ASP A 417 -6.48 12.77 -11.06
CA ASP A 417 -6.17 12.16 -12.34
C ASP A 417 -6.11 13.27 -13.40
N GLU A 418 -5.00 13.34 -14.14
CA GLU A 418 -4.74 14.36 -15.16
C GLU A 418 -5.81 14.36 -16.26
N ALA A 419 -6.34 13.19 -16.63
CA ALA A 419 -7.42 13.09 -17.61
C ALA A 419 -8.74 13.66 -17.07
N SER A 420 -9.02 13.43 -15.79
CA SER A 420 -10.18 14.02 -15.11
C SER A 420 -10.06 15.53 -15.01
N ALA A 421 -8.87 16.05 -14.73
CA ALA A 421 -8.62 17.49 -14.70
C ALA A 421 -8.83 18.10 -16.09
N LEU A 422 -8.27 17.50 -17.15
CA LEU A 422 -8.43 18.00 -18.52
C LEU A 422 -9.88 17.98 -19.01
N GLN A 423 -10.68 17.02 -18.57
CA GLN A 423 -12.06 16.87 -19.01
C GLN A 423 -13.04 17.82 -18.31
N TYR A 424 -12.77 18.22 -17.06
CA TYR A 424 -13.72 18.96 -16.22
C TYR A 424 -13.22 20.33 -15.72
N PHE A 425 -11.95 20.72 -15.91
CA PHE A 425 -11.51 22.09 -15.63
C PHE A 425 -12.01 23.06 -16.71
N GLY A 426 -12.97 23.91 -16.35
CA GLY A 426 -13.54 24.95 -17.23
C GLY A 426 -15.07 25.09 -17.15
N THR A 427 -15.77 24.18 -16.46
CA THR A 427 -17.21 24.29 -16.22
C THR A 427 -17.47 25.04 -14.90
N PRO A 428 -18.19 26.18 -14.90
CA PRO A 428 -18.50 26.95 -13.68
C PRO A 428 -19.31 26.19 -12.62
N ASP A 429 -19.87 25.03 -12.97
CA ASP A 429 -20.74 24.21 -12.12
C ASP A 429 -20.14 22.82 -11.85
N ALA A 430 -18.83 22.71 -11.64
CA ALA A 430 -18.22 21.46 -11.17
C ALA A 430 -18.76 21.13 -9.75
N TYR A 431 -19.89 20.42 -9.71
CA TYR A 431 -20.64 20.00 -8.53
C TYR A 431 -19.72 19.74 -7.34
N GLY A 432 -19.72 20.67 -6.37
CA GLY A 432 -19.17 20.44 -5.04
C GLY A 432 -17.66 20.25 -4.93
N ALA A 433 -16.84 20.67 -5.90
CA ALA A 433 -15.40 20.79 -5.68
C ALA A 433 -15.09 21.96 -4.73
N SER A 434 -15.58 21.88 -3.49
CA SER A 434 -15.10 22.74 -2.42
C SER A 434 -13.72 22.23 -2.01
N ASP A 435 -12.86 23.17 -1.64
CA ASP A 435 -11.56 22.92 -1.04
C ASP A 435 -11.64 22.17 0.32
N ASP A 436 -12.84 21.82 0.78
CA ASP A 436 -13.18 21.27 2.10
C ASP A 436 -13.51 19.76 2.09
N VAL A 437 -13.79 19.15 0.93
CA VAL A 437 -13.98 17.69 0.85
C VAL A 437 -12.59 17.01 0.86
N ALA A 438 -12.39 15.96 1.65
CA ALA A 438 -11.15 15.17 1.66
C ALA A 438 -11.22 14.04 0.62
N PRO A 439 -10.09 13.65 0.00
CA PRO A 439 -10.10 12.62 -1.05
C PRO A 439 -10.43 11.26 -0.45
N MET A 440 -11.50 10.62 -0.94
CA MET A 440 -11.80 9.23 -0.57
C MET A 440 -10.74 8.28 -1.13
N LEU A 441 -10.24 8.58 -2.33
CA LEU A 441 -9.18 7.82 -2.98
C LEU A 441 -7.84 8.56 -2.82
N VAL A 442 -7.06 8.18 -1.80
CA VAL A 442 -5.66 8.59 -1.69
C VAL A 442 -4.82 7.66 -2.58
N ALA A 443 -4.73 7.99 -3.87
CA ALA A 443 -3.82 7.43 -4.87
C ALA A 443 -3.44 5.95 -4.65
N VAL A 444 -4.39 5.05 -4.89
CA VAL A 444 -4.14 3.61 -4.92
C VAL A 444 -3.58 3.26 -6.29
N GLN A 445 -2.26 3.36 -6.44
CA GLN A 445 -1.42 2.57 -7.35
C GLN A 445 0.07 2.86 -7.05
N GLY A 446 0.51 2.57 -5.81
CA GLY A 446 1.94 2.39 -5.48
C GLY A 446 2.90 3.55 -5.77
N ARG A 447 2.43 4.76 -6.05
CA ARG A 447 3.24 5.97 -6.23
C ARG A 447 2.57 7.12 -5.48
N PRO A 448 3.23 7.77 -4.50
CA PRO A 448 2.66 8.94 -3.86
C PRO A 448 2.70 10.13 -4.83
N LEU A 449 1.54 10.70 -5.14
CA LEU A 449 1.44 12.04 -5.70
C LEU A 449 1.77 13.08 -4.60
N PRO A 450 2.48 14.17 -4.93
CA PRO A 450 2.92 15.17 -3.96
C PRO A 450 1.74 15.96 -3.41
N MET A 451 1.45 15.84 -2.11
CA MET A 451 0.53 16.74 -1.43
C MET A 451 1.20 18.10 -1.19
N LEU A 452 0.66 19.14 -1.82
CA LEU A 452 0.92 20.53 -1.51
C LEU A 452 0.44 20.82 -0.08
N ALA A 453 1.34 21.30 0.77
CA ALA A 453 1.05 21.68 2.14
C ALA A 453 0.20 22.97 2.16
N ARG A 454 -0.98 22.92 2.81
CA ARG A 454 -1.71 24.13 3.24
C ARG A 454 -1.14 24.62 4.57
N HIS A 455 -0.83 25.91 4.62
CA HIS A 455 -0.51 26.65 5.82
C HIS A 455 -1.79 27.14 6.51
N SER A 456 -1.90 26.95 7.82
CA SER A 456 -2.56 27.92 8.71
C SER A 456 -2.09 27.76 10.16
N SER A 457 -2.21 28.86 10.89
CA SER A 457 -1.51 29.29 12.10
C SER A 457 -1.82 28.53 13.39
N ALA A 458 -0.79 28.08 14.10
CA ALA A 458 -0.86 27.69 15.51
C ALA A 458 0.44 28.07 16.24
N VAL A 459 0.75 29.36 16.31
CA VAL A 459 1.96 29.87 16.98
C VAL A 459 1.73 30.10 18.49
N ASP A 460 0.48 30.24 18.94
CA ASP A 460 0.21 30.59 20.34
C ASP A 460 0.02 29.38 21.29
N ALA A 461 -0.29 28.19 20.77
CA ALA A 461 -0.44 26.97 21.57
C ALA A 461 0.90 26.30 21.99
N LEU A 462 1.98 26.62 21.27
CA LEU A 462 3.30 25.98 21.45
C LEU A 462 4.11 26.55 22.63
N LEU A 463 3.84 27.77 23.06
CA LEU A 463 4.53 28.42 24.19
C LEU A 463 4.06 27.91 25.56
N VAL A 464 2.79 27.50 25.69
CA VAL A 464 2.23 26.97 26.94
C VAL A 464 2.69 25.53 27.20
N ALA A 465 2.87 24.72 26.15
CA ALA A 465 3.37 23.34 26.26
C ALA A 465 4.86 23.26 26.66
N PHE A 466 5.66 24.30 26.33
CA PHE A 466 7.08 24.39 26.62
C PHE A 466 7.38 24.56 28.12
N CYS A 467 6.54 25.31 28.84
CA CYS A 467 6.68 25.51 30.29
C CYS A 467 6.23 24.28 31.10
N ALA A 468 5.18 23.57 30.67
CA ALA A 468 4.64 22.42 31.39
C ALA A 468 5.57 21.19 31.35
N CYS A 469 6.16 20.88 30.20
CA CYS A 469 7.01 19.68 30.05
C CYS A 469 8.37 19.81 30.75
N THR A 470 8.90 21.03 30.85
CA THR A 470 10.20 21.30 31.50
C THR A 470 10.08 21.20 33.02
N VAL A 471 8.97 21.69 33.60
CA VAL A 471 8.69 21.59 35.05
C VAL A 471 8.39 20.14 35.47
N ILE A 472 7.64 19.38 34.68
CA ILE A 472 7.32 17.97 34.98
C ILE A 472 8.59 17.09 34.89
N SER A 473 9.49 17.36 33.93
CA SER A 473 10.74 16.61 33.79
C SER A 473 11.73 16.87 34.94
N ILE A 474 11.78 18.09 35.45
CA ILE A 474 12.60 18.47 36.62
C ILE A 474 12.03 17.84 37.91
N LEU A 475 10.71 17.83 38.09
CA LEU A 475 10.04 17.23 39.24
C LEU A 475 10.17 15.69 39.27
N VAL A 476 10.12 15.02 38.11
CA VAL A 476 10.31 13.56 38.00
C VAL A 476 11.79 13.18 38.23
N TRP A 477 12.74 14.02 37.81
CA TRP A 477 14.16 13.80 38.07
C TRP A 477 14.52 13.98 39.56
N GLN A 478 13.96 15.01 40.24
CA GLN A 478 14.18 15.19 41.68
C GLN A 478 13.53 14.09 42.54
N ARG A 479 12.39 13.52 42.12
CA ARG A 479 11.71 12.43 42.84
C ARG A 479 12.47 11.09 42.75
N LYS A 480 13.11 10.80 41.60
CA LYS A 480 13.96 9.59 41.45
C LYS A 480 15.26 9.66 42.26
N LYS A 481 15.79 10.86 42.52
CA LYS A 481 17.02 11.02 43.31
C LYS A 481 16.79 10.89 44.83
N ARG A 482 15.59 11.23 45.33
CA ARG A 482 15.23 11.03 46.76
C ARG A 482 14.88 9.59 47.11
N ILE A 483 14.32 8.82 46.17
CA ILE A 483 13.94 7.41 46.41
C ILE A 483 15.16 6.47 46.43
N ALA A 484 16.28 6.85 45.82
CA ALA A 484 17.52 6.06 45.87
C ALA A 484 18.36 6.27 47.14
N ALA A 485 17.96 7.18 48.04
CA ALA A 485 18.76 7.57 49.22
C ALA A 485 18.25 6.99 50.55
N ASN A 486 16.99 6.56 50.65
CA ASN A 486 16.41 6.05 51.90
C ASN A 486 15.88 4.63 51.69
N GLY A 487 16.51 3.66 52.34
CA GLY A 487 15.99 2.30 52.48
C GLY A 487 14.84 2.21 53.48
N ALA A 488 14.15 1.07 53.42
CA ALA A 488 13.09 0.54 54.30
C ALA A 488 11.63 0.63 53.80
N ASP A 489 11.10 -0.58 53.61
CA ASP A 489 9.78 -1.15 53.93
C ASP A 489 8.46 -0.73 53.26
N ALA A 490 7.89 -1.76 52.62
CA ALA A 490 6.49 -2.18 52.48
C ALA A 490 5.37 -1.14 52.30
N LEU A 491 4.75 -1.17 51.12
CA LEU A 491 3.28 -1.08 51.01
C LEU A 491 2.78 -1.84 49.76
N VAL A 492 1.80 -2.70 49.99
CA VAL A 492 1.07 -3.52 49.02
C VAL A 492 0.37 -2.63 47.97
N LEU A 493 0.59 -2.89 46.67
CA LEU A 493 -0.19 -2.30 45.56
C LEU A 493 -0.26 -3.28 44.37
N VAL A 494 -1.47 -3.82 44.17
CA VAL A 494 -2.21 -4.22 42.94
C VAL A 494 -1.39 -4.54 41.64
N PRO A 495 -1.69 -5.64 40.91
CA PRO A 495 -0.94 -6.01 39.71
C PRO A 495 -1.09 -4.96 38.59
N ARG A 496 0.05 -4.51 38.04
CA ARG A 496 0.09 -3.62 36.87
C ARG A 496 -0.34 -4.36 35.61
N THR A 497 -1.43 -3.90 35.02
CA THR A 497 -1.96 -4.27 33.70
C THR A 497 -0.97 -3.92 32.56
N SER A 498 -0.92 -4.79 31.55
CA SER A 498 -0.06 -4.69 30.35
C SER A 498 -0.41 -3.53 29.40
N LEU A 499 -1.59 -2.92 29.56
CA LEU A 499 -2.09 -1.76 28.81
C LEU A 499 -1.20 -0.49 28.92
N VAL A 500 -0.53 -0.29 30.05
CA VAL A 500 0.24 0.95 30.30
C VAL A 500 1.61 0.93 29.61
N ALA A 501 2.17 -0.25 29.31
CA ALA A 501 3.47 -0.38 28.68
C ALA A 501 3.41 -0.14 27.15
N GLY A 502 2.35 -0.61 26.50
CA GLY A 502 2.08 -0.36 25.07
C GLY A 502 1.71 1.10 24.81
N CYS A 503 0.81 1.66 25.62
CA CYS A 503 0.39 3.06 25.52
C CYS A 503 1.56 4.03 25.78
N ARG A 504 2.45 3.72 26.74
CA ARG A 504 3.71 4.48 26.90
C ARG A 504 4.63 4.36 25.68
N ARG A 505 4.83 3.18 25.09
CA ARG A 505 5.72 3.07 23.92
C ARG A 505 5.17 3.82 22.70
N GLN A 506 3.86 3.77 22.47
CA GLN A 506 3.20 4.46 21.36
C GLN A 506 3.26 5.99 21.53
N LEU A 507 2.86 6.52 22.70
CA LEU A 507 2.92 7.95 23.04
C LEU A 507 4.34 8.50 22.98
N TRP A 508 5.33 7.72 23.43
CA TRP A 508 6.73 8.12 23.32
C TRP A 508 7.20 8.11 21.86
N SER A 509 6.74 7.18 21.03
CA SER A 509 7.15 7.11 19.62
C SER A 509 6.58 8.24 18.75
N THR A 510 5.32 8.61 18.94
CA THR A 510 4.69 9.75 18.28
C THR A 510 5.24 11.06 18.81
N ALA A 511 5.44 11.19 20.13
CA ALA A 511 6.10 12.37 20.70
C ALA A 511 7.53 12.54 20.17
N ILE A 512 8.30 11.46 20.00
CA ILE A 512 9.64 11.50 19.40
C ILE A 512 9.57 11.90 17.91
N ALA A 513 8.59 11.43 17.15
CA ALA A 513 8.43 11.77 15.74
C ALA A 513 8.01 13.24 15.54
N THR A 514 7.01 13.70 16.30
CA THR A 514 6.56 15.11 16.29
C THR A 514 7.65 16.04 16.81
N PHE A 515 8.37 15.64 17.86
CA PHE A 515 9.55 16.36 18.33
C PHE A 515 10.64 16.39 17.26
N ALA A 516 10.96 15.27 16.61
CA ALA A 516 11.97 15.23 15.55
C ALA A 516 11.60 16.13 14.36
N HIS A 517 10.32 16.19 13.99
CA HIS A 517 9.84 17.05 12.90
C HIS A 517 9.86 18.54 13.28
N GLY A 518 9.31 18.89 14.46
CA GLY A 518 9.36 20.27 14.97
C GLY A 518 10.79 20.75 15.23
N PHE A 519 11.65 19.88 15.74
CA PHE A 519 13.07 20.15 15.94
C PHE A 519 13.79 20.36 14.59
N ALA A 520 13.51 19.57 13.57
CA ALA A 520 14.06 19.77 12.23
C ALA A 520 13.66 21.13 11.62
N LEU A 521 12.40 21.54 11.78
CA LEU A 521 11.92 22.86 11.35
C LEU A 521 12.62 24.00 12.09
N LEU A 522 12.75 23.90 13.41
CA LEU A 522 13.45 24.88 14.25
C LEU A 522 14.94 24.98 13.87
N LEU A 523 15.62 23.85 13.68
CA LEU A 523 17.01 23.81 13.19
C LEU A 523 17.17 24.43 11.80
N GLY A 524 16.13 24.37 10.95
CA GLY A 524 16.12 25.00 9.64
C GLY A 524 16.22 26.53 9.65
N ILE A 525 15.79 27.15 10.74
CA ILE A 525 15.76 28.61 10.94
C ILE A 525 17.09 29.08 11.54
N LEU A 526 17.74 28.24 12.34
CA LEU A 526 18.99 28.60 13.01
C LEU A 526 20.16 28.76 12.03
N PRO A 527 21.04 29.77 12.23
CA PRO A 527 22.22 29.94 11.41
C PRO A 527 23.23 28.80 11.64
N PRO A 528 23.93 28.34 10.58
CA PRO A 528 24.88 27.22 10.67
C PRO A 528 25.99 27.36 11.70
N CYS A 529 26.36 28.59 12.08
CA CYS A 529 27.39 28.87 13.08
C CYS A 529 27.03 28.29 14.48
N ILE A 530 25.75 28.05 14.77
CA ILE A 530 25.28 27.54 16.07
C ILE A 530 25.38 26.01 16.17
N PHE A 531 25.41 25.27 15.06
CA PHE A 531 25.39 23.80 15.10
C PHE A 531 26.65 23.19 15.69
N VAL A 532 27.77 23.90 15.62
CA VAL A 532 29.05 23.44 16.18
C VAL A 532 29.06 23.51 17.71
N PRO A 533 28.82 24.67 18.35
CA PRO A 533 28.77 24.71 19.81
C PRO A 533 27.66 23.79 20.34
N MET A 534 26.51 23.73 19.66
CA MET A 534 25.42 22.83 20.06
C MET A 534 25.79 21.35 19.92
N GLY A 535 26.40 20.95 18.79
CA GLY A 535 26.91 19.60 18.57
C GLY A 535 28.01 19.21 19.55
N LYS A 536 28.88 20.15 19.95
CA LYS A 536 29.86 19.94 21.01
C LYS A 536 29.17 19.65 22.35
N ILE A 537 28.18 20.44 22.75
CA ILE A 537 27.43 20.26 24.01
C ILE A 537 26.71 18.90 24.01
N MET A 538 25.97 18.59 22.94
CA MET A 538 25.27 17.31 22.78
C MET A 538 26.24 16.12 22.79
N GLY A 539 27.39 16.26 22.14
CA GLY A 539 28.43 15.23 22.11
C GLY A 539 29.03 14.94 23.49
N HIS A 540 29.27 15.98 24.30
CA HIS A 540 29.70 15.81 25.69
C HIS A 540 28.65 15.09 26.52
N ALA A 541 27.37 15.44 26.36
CA ALA A 541 26.27 14.77 27.04
C ALA A 541 26.18 13.28 26.65
N CYS A 542 26.28 12.95 25.36
CA CYS A 542 26.28 11.56 24.88
C CYS A 542 27.48 10.76 25.38
N TYR A 543 28.67 11.38 25.41
CA TYR A 543 29.89 10.79 25.94
C TYR A 543 29.80 10.53 27.46
N ALA A 544 29.17 11.45 28.20
CA ALA A 544 28.92 11.31 29.64
C ALA A 544 27.87 10.24 29.93
N ALA A 545 26.81 10.15 29.13
CA ALA A 545 25.76 9.14 29.21
C ALA A 545 26.23 7.71 28.87
N GLY A 546 27.42 7.56 28.24
CA GLY A 546 28.03 6.25 28.02
C GLY A 546 27.46 5.43 26.85
N LEU A 547 26.70 6.05 25.94
CA LEU A 547 26.06 5.37 24.80
C LEU A 547 27.07 4.62 23.92
N ARG A 548 27.09 3.28 23.98
CA ARG A 548 28.05 2.41 23.26
C ARG A 548 29.53 2.77 23.46
N LYS A 549 29.86 3.44 24.57
CA LYS A 549 31.21 3.95 24.86
C LYS A 549 32.25 2.83 24.97
N HIS A 550 31.85 1.67 25.46
CA HIS A 550 32.74 0.50 25.56
C HIS A 550 33.19 0.00 24.19
N ILE A 551 32.28 -0.10 23.20
CA ILE A 551 32.58 -0.50 21.82
C ILE A 551 33.53 0.51 21.17
N ALA A 552 33.19 1.79 21.26
CA ALA A 552 34.00 2.84 20.67
C ALA A 552 35.38 2.97 21.31
N LYS A 553 35.49 2.79 22.64
CA LYS A 553 36.78 2.72 23.34
C LYS A 553 37.60 1.53 22.85
N LYS A 554 36.99 0.35 22.72
CA LYS A 554 37.64 -0.87 22.19
C LYS A 554 38.19 -0.62 20.79
N ASN A 555 37.35 -0.11 19.89
CA ASN A 555 37.70 0.14 18.50
C ASN A 555 38.84 1.15 18.34
N VAL A 556 38.77 2.29 19.06
CA VAL A 556 39.83 3.32 19.01
C VAL A 556 41.15 2.77 19.57
N ALA A 557 41.10 1.97 20.64
CA ALA A 557 42.29 1.34 21.20
C ALA A 557 42.93 0.31 20.24
N MET A 558 42.12 -0.41 19.48
CA MET A 558 42.59 -1.35 18.46
C MET A 558 43.15 -0.63 17.22
N ALA A 559 42.45 0.40 16.75
CA ALA A 559 42.84 1.21 15.59
C ALA A 559 44.14 1.99 15.80
N PHE A 560 44.35 2.55 17.01
CA PHE A 560 45.48 3.42 17.32
C PHE A 560 46.23 2.95 18.58
N PRO A 561 46.97 1.82 18.50
CA PRO A 561 47.69 1.25 19.64
C PRO A 561 48.83 2.17 20.14
N GLY A 562 49.38 3.03 19.30
CA GLY A 562 50.44 3.98 19.67
C GLY A 562 49.97 5.23 20.42
N MET A 563 48.66 5.53 20.45
CA MET A 563 48.13 6.69 21.20
C MET A 563 48.04 6.39 22.69
N SER A 564 48.38 7.37 23.53
CA SER A 564 48.19 7.33 24.98
C SER A 564 46.70 7.24 25.35
N GLU A 565 46.39 6.80 26.58
CA GLU A 565 45.00 6.76 27.04
C GLU A 565 44.31 8.13 27.02
N ILE A 566 45.06 9.21 27.25
CA ILE A 566 44.55 10.58 27.23
C ILE A 566 44.15 10.97 25.81
N GLU A 567 45.02 10.70 24.83
CA GLU A 567 44.75 10.98 23.41
C GLU A 567 43.58 10.16 22.89
N ARG A 568 43.51 8.87 23.22
CA ARG A 568 42.35 8.02 22.84
C ARG A 568 41.05 8.52 23.45
N LYS A 569 41.08 8.98 24.70
CA LYS A 569 39.91 9.56 25.38
C LYS A 569 39.46 10.85 24.72
N GLN A 570 40.40 11.69 24.29
CA GLN A 570 40.13 12.93 23.59
C GLN A 570 39.53 12.67 22.20
N LEU A 571 40.14 11.77 21.43
CA LEU A 571 39.62 11.32 20.14
C LEU A 571 38.20 10.77 20.25
N LEU A 572 37.92 9.99 21.30
CA LEU A 572 36.60 9.46 21.55
C LEU A 572 35.57 10.58 21.80
N LYS A 573 35.89 11.57 22.64
CA LYS A 573 35.01 12.73 22.86
C LYS A 573 34.73 13.48 21.56
N GLU A 574 35.76 13.71 20.76
CA GLU A 574 35.65 14.41 19.48
C GLU A 574 34.79 13.63 18.48
N ALA A 575 34.87 12.29 18.50
CA ALA A 575 33.96 11.46 17.73
C ALA A 575 32.49 11.71 18.15
N TYR A 576 32.15 11.68 19.45
CA TYR A 576 30.77 11.97 19.86
C TYR A 576 30.30 13.38 19.42
N GLN A 577 31.16 14.39 19.56
CA GLN A 577 30.86 15.77 19.12
C GLN A 577 30.64 15.85 17.61
N SER A 578 31.49 15.18 16.83
CA SER A 578 31.36 15.09 15.38
C SER A 578 30.00 14.47 15.00
N THR A 579 29.60 13.35 15.65
CA THR A 579 28.31 12.68 15.39
C THR A 579 27.11 13.58 15.63
N CYS A 580 27.08 14.29 16.75
CA CYS A 580 25.95 15.17 17.05
C CYS A 580 25.89 16.34 16.07
N THR A 581 27.04 16.95 15.73
CA THR A 581 27.09 18.00 14.71
C THR A 581 26.58 17.50 13.35
N SER A 582 26.78 16.21 13.03
CA SER A 582 26.36 15.57 11.76
C SER A 582 24.85 15.60 11.59
N LEU A 583 24.19 15.14 12.65
CA LEU A 583 22.75 15.03 12.71
C LEU A 583 22.11 16.40 12.56
N LEU A 584 22.69 17.43 13.17
CA LEU A 584 22.21 18.81 13.07
C LEU A 584 22.28 19.34 11.62
N TRP A 585 23.37 19.05 10.90
CA TRP A 585 23.50 19.45 9.50
C TRP A 585 22.54 18.74 8.56
N PHE A 586 22.37 17.42 8.75
CA PHE A 586 21.41 16.63 8.00
C PHE A 586 19.99 17.19 8.14
N LEU A 587 19.58 17.51 9.37
CA LEU A 587 18.27 18.10 9.63
C LEU A 587 18.15 19.54 9.10
N HIS A 588 19.20 20.37 9.22
CA HIS A 588 19.19 21.75 8.73
C HIS A 588 19.07 21.87 7.22
N LEU A 589 19.86 21.10 6.46
CA LEU A 589 19.88 21.20 4.99
C LEU A 589 18.57 20.73 4.36
N ARG A 590 17.81 19.89 5.07
CA ARG A 590 16.48 19.46 4.64
C ARG A 590 15.42 20.54 4.79
N ALA A 591 15.54 21.39 5.80
CA ALA A 591 14.57 22.45 6.04
C ALA A 591 14.61 23.49 4.92
N PHE A 592 13.44 23.94 4.47
CA PHE A 592 13.28 24.97 3.43
C PHE A 592 14.02 24.69 2.11
N GLY A 593 14.27 23.42 1.78
CA GLY A 593 14.92 23.03 0.52
C GLY A 593 16.37 23.55 0.39
N ARG A 594 17.06 23.83 1.50
CA ARG A 594 18.43 24.39 1.52
C ARG A 594 19.47 23.50 0.84
N TRP A 595 19.21 22.19 0.77
CA TRP A 595 20.02 21.22 0.04
C TRP A 595 20.22 21.57 -1.45
N LYS A 596 19.36 22.37 -2.08
CA LYS A 596 19.58 22.83 -3.46
C LYS A 596 20.78 23.79 -3.63
N ARG A 597 21.35 24.25 -2.51
CA ARG A 597 22.47 25.20 -2.45
C ARG A 597 23.67 24.61 -1.71
N MET A 598 24.00 23.34 -2.00
CA MET A 598 25.16 22.67 -1.39
C MET A 598 26.49 23.33 -1.78
N ASP A 599 26.52 24.03 -2.91
CA ASP A 599 27.64 24.86 -3.36
C ASP A 599 28.08 25.89 -2.30
N ARG A 600 27.18 26.36 -1.43
CA ARG A 600 27.52 27.30 -0.34
C ARG A 600 28.31 26.66 0.80
N TYR A 601 28.24 25.34 0.93
CA TYR A 601 28.79 24.62 2.07
C TYR A 601 29.92 23.67 1.65
N VAL A 602 29.91 23.17 0.42
CA VAL A 602 30.86 22.18 -0.09
C VAL A 602 31.69 22.76 -1.23
N GLU A 603 32.98 22.53 -1.17
CA GLU A 603 33.86 22.63 -2.34
C GLU A 603 33.61 21.41 -3.22
N ILE A 604 32.65 21.55 -4.15
CA ILE A 604 32.24 20.50 -5.07
C ILE A 604 33.24 20.49 -6.23
N ALA A 605 34.14 19.52 -6.23
CA ALA A 605 35.08 19.26 -7.31
C ALA A 605 35.13 17.75 -7.59
N PHE A 606 34.59 17.35 -8.74
CA PHE A 606 34.65 15.97 -9.21
C PHE A 606 35.81 15.80 -10.20
N PRO A 607 36.56 14.69 -10.14
CA PRO A 607 37.53 14.35 -11.18
C PRO A 607 36.86 14.26 -12.56
N THR A 608 37.53 14.72 -13.62
CA THR A 608 37.01 14.62 -15.00
C THR A 608 36.68 13.18 -15.38
N ALA A 609 37.55 12.23 -15.01
CA ALA A 609 37.34 10.80 -15.21
C ALA A 609 36.04 10.28 -14.58
N TYR A 610 35.63 10.83 -13.42
CA TYR A 610 34.36 10.46 -12.79
C TYR A 610 33.16 10.96 -13.60
N LEU A 611 33.21 12.20 -14.08
CA LEU A 611 32.15 12.78 -14.89
C LEU A 611 32.01 12.05 -16.24
N ASP A 612 33.13 11.70 -16.86
CA ASP A 612 33.17 10.90 -18.08
C ASP A 612 32.58 9.49 -17.87
N ASP A 613 32.84 8.89 -16.71
CA ASP A 613 32.29 7.59 -16.35
C ASP A 613 30.77 7.63 -16.22
N VAL A 614 30.25 8.65 -15.52
CA VAL A 614 28.81 8.89 -15.32
C VAL A 614 28.09 9.21 -16.64
N ALA A 615 28.75 9.95 -17.55
CA ALA A 615 28.17 10.30 -18.86
C ALA A 615 28.04 9.09 -19.79
N LYS A 616 28.90 8.08 -19.64
CA LYS A 616 28.91 6.86 -20.48
C LYS A 616 27.96 5.76 -19.98
N GLY A 617 27.42 5.87 -18.77
CA GLY A 617 26.46 4.91 -18.23
C GLY A 617 26.45 4.88 -16.69
N PRO A 618 25.70 3.92 -16.10
CA PRO A 618 25.59 3.80 -14.65
C PRO A 618 26.93 3.50 -13.98
N VAL A 619 27.19 4.16 -12.85
CA VAL A 619 28.42 3.96 -12.05
C VAL A 619 28.12 3.49 -10.62
N LEU A 620 29.02 2.70 -10.06
CA LEU A 620 28.98 2.31 -8.64
C LEU A 620 29.69 3.37 -7.80
N VAL A 621 28.98 3.96 -6.84
CA VAL A 621 29.56 4.91 -5.88
C VAL A 621 29.47 4.32 -4.48
N THR A 622 30.64 4.13 -3.88
CA THR A 622 30.79 3.63 -2.52
C THR A 622 31.13 4.76 -1.57
N SER A 623 30.74 4.61 -0.31
CA SER A 623 31.14 5.50 0.78
C SER A 623 31.37 4.73 2.06
N ALA A 624 31.76 5.41 3.14
CA ALA A 624 31.97 4.87 4.47
C ALA A 624 31.32 5.79 5.52
N HIS A 625 31.15 5.30 6.76
CA HIS A 625 30.57 6.08 7.85
C HIS A 625 31.56 7.15 8.40
N LEU A 626 31.93 8.11 7.55
CA LEU A 626 32.93 9.16 7.77
C LEU A 626 32.34 10.60 7.75
N GLY A 627 32.94 11.52 8.53
CA GLY A 627 32.98 12.97 8.26
C GLY A 627 33.27 13.93 9.46
N GLY A 628 33.66 15.15 9.13
CA GLY A 628 34.00 16.36 9.91
C GLY A 628 34.46 16.46 11.41
N ARG A 629 35.61 17.12 11.70
CA ARG A 629 36.04 17.82 12.97
C ARG A 629 36.33 19.37 12.83
N HIS A 630 35.51 20.22 13.48
CA HIS A 630 35.72 21.65 13.88
C HIS A 630 35.36 22.82 12.92
N VAL A 631 34.83 23.89 13.55
CA VAL A 631 34.16 25.13 13.06
C VAL A 631 33.27 24.96 11.84
N GLY A 632 32.22 24.17 11.98
CA GLY A 632 31.02 24.44 11.19
C GLY A 632 30.10 23.25 11.09
N ALA A 633 30.65 22.04 11.07
CA ALA A 633 30.04 20.98 10.30
C ALA A 633 30.29 19.56 10.86
N GLY A 634 29.35 18.64 10.65
CA GLY A 634 29.44 17.26 11.16
C GLY A 634 29.70 16.21 10.06
N ARG A 635 29.59 14.92 10.38
CA ARG A 635 29.66 13.76 9.47
C ARG A 635 28.58 13.83 8.40
N CYS A 636 28.91 13.50 7.16
CA CYS A 636 28.07 13.87 6.02
C CYS A 636 27.99 12.80 4.92
N TRP A 637 28.04 11.50 5.22
CA TRP A 637 27.65 10.52 4.19
C TRP A 637 26.17 10.71 3.79
N GLU A 638 25.31 11.12 4.73
CA GLU A 638 23.91 11.49 4.46
C GLU A 638 23.76 12.72 3.56
N LEU A 639 24.82 13.53 3.41
CA LEU A 639 24.78 14.69 2.51
C LEU A 639 25.32 14.39 1.12
N LEU A 640 26.00 13.25 0.92
CA LEU A 640 26.52 12.86 -0.38
C LEU A 640 25.42 12.80 -1.45
N PRO A 641 24.19 12.29 -1.18
CA PRO A 641 23.11 12.35 -2.15
C PRO A 641 22.80 13.77 -2.62
N PHE A 642 22.83 14.78 -1.74
CA PHE A 642 22.58 16.19 -2.12
C PHE A 642 23.69 16.78 -3.00
N VAL A 643 24.94 16.34 -2.82
CA VAL A 643 26.08 16.78 -3.64
C VAL A 643 26.08 16.10 -5.00
N HIS A 644 25.55 14.88 -5.07
CA HIS A 644 25.38 14.09 -6.29
C HIS A 644 24.02 14.34 -6.97
N ALA A 645 23.23 15.31 -6.54
CA ALA A 645 21.95 15.66 -7.15
C ALA A 645 22.06 16.91 -8.04
N ALA A 646 21.09 17.10 -8.93
CA ALA A 646 20.94 18.34 -9.67
C ALA A 646 20.69 19.53 -8.70
N PRO A 647 21.26 20.72 -8.94
CA PRO A 647 21.92 21.18 -10.16
C PRO A 647 23.46 21.00 -10.19
N HIS A 648 24.06 20.40 -9.15
CA HIS A 648 25.52 20.43 -8.97
C HIS A 648 26.28 19.47 -9.89
N VAL A 649 25.64 18.36 -10.25
CA VAL A 649 26.15 17.37 -11.21
C VAL A 649 24.97 16.93 -12.06
N PRO A 650 25.13 16.66 -13.37
CA PRO A 650 24.07 16.11 -14.20
C PRO A 650 23.84 14.64 -13.85
N ILE A 651 23.33 14.34 -12.66
CA ILE A 651 22.90 13.00 -12.26
C ILE A 651 21.38 13.02 -12.23
N ARG A 652 20.77 12.13 -13.02
CA ARG A 652 19.32 12.02 -13.18
C ARG A 652 18.71 11.08 -12.15
N SER A 653 19.43 10.03 -11.76
CA SER A 653 18.93 9.00 -10.85
C SER A 653 20.01 8.49 -9.91
N VAL A 654 19.69 8.43 -8.62
CA VAL A 654 20.54 7.86 -7.55
C VAL A 654 19.77 6.73 -6.87
N TYR A 655 20.27 5.50 -7.00
CA TYR A 655 19.73 4.32 -6.35
C TYR A 655 20.55 3.98 -5.11
N ALA A 656 19.98 4.11 -3.91
CA ALA A 656 20.66 3.74 -2.66
C ALA A 656 19.93 2.63 -1.91
N LEU A 657 20.71 1.81 -1.21
CA LEU A 657 20.17 0.74 -0.37
C LEU A 657 19.62 1.31 0.94
N TYR A 658 18.42 0.88 1.31
CA TYR A 658 17.73 1.27 2.53
C TYR A 658 17.30 0.04 3.33
N ARG A 659 17.65 0.03 4.62
CA ARG A 659 17.18 -0.96 5.58
C ARG A 659 16.14 -0.31 6.48
N PRO A 660 14.88 -0.78 6.47
CA PRO A 660 13.83 -0.22 7.32
C PRO A 660 14.23 -0.22 8.80
N LEU A 661 13.93 0.87 9.49
CA LEU A 661 14.12 1.02 10.92
C LEU A 661 13.06 0.22 11.68
N HIS A 662 13.43 -0.32 12.84
CA HIS A 662 12.52 -1.09 13.70
C HIS A 662 11.33 -0.26 14.23
N ASN A 663 11.46 1.06 14.27
CA ASN A 663 10.39 1.97 14.66
C ASN A 663 9.79 2.60 13.41
N ALA A 664 8.55 2.22 13.08
CA ALA A 664 7.87 2.65 11.86
C ALA A 664 7.62 4.17 11.79
N ALA A 665 7.43 4.85 12.93
CA ALA A 665 7.27 6.31 12.94
C ALA A 665 8.59 7.01 12.60
N LEU A 666 9.69 6.55 13.18
CA LEU A 666 11.02 7.04 12.84
C LEU A 666 11.44 6.65 11.41
N ASP A 667 11.03 5.46 10.94
CA ASP A 667 11.25 4.98 9.57
C ASP A 667 10.59 5.90 8.54
N ARG A 668 9.32 6.25 8.76
CA ARG A 668 8.58 7.23 7.93
C ARG A 668 9.28 8.58 7.89
N VAL A 669 9.75 9.06 9.05
CA VAL A 669 10.52 10.32 9.11
C VAL A 669 11.80 10.19 8.28
N VAL A 670 12.60 9.14 8.46
CA VAL A 670 13.87 8.95 7.74
C VAL A 670 13.66 8.76 6.23
N LEU A 671 12.63 8.02 5.82
CA LEU A 671 12.23 7.89 4.42
C LEU A 671 11.85 9.24 3.81
N GLY A 672 11.02 10.04 4.50
CA GLY A 672 10.65 11.38 4.06
C GLY A 672 11.82 12.37 4.05
N LEU A 673 12.83 12.17 4.90
CA LEU A 673 14.08 12.95 4.87
C LEU A 673 14.95 12.56 3.65
N ARG A 674 15.01 11.28 3.28
CA ARG A 674 15.88 10.77 2.22
C ARG A 674 15.27 10.79 0.81
N GLN A 675 13.97 10.57 0.63
CA GLN A 675 13.25 10.63 -0.67
C GLN A 675 12.73 12.03 -1.01
N HIS A 676 13.56 13.06 -0.79
CA HIS A 676 13.17 14.46 -0.95
C HIS A 676 13.28 14.99 -2.40
N ASP A 677 13.95 14.24 -3.27
CA ASP A 677 14.19 14.57 -4.68
C ASP A 677 13.64 13.40 -5.53
N PRO A 678 12.89 13.68 -6.62
CA PRO A 678 12.43 12.65 -7.55
C PRO A 678 13.53 11.76 -8.14
N SER A 679 14.77 12.26 -8.21
CA SER A 679 15.95 11.50 -8.66
C SER A 679 16.43 10.45 -7.64
N MET A 680 16.00 10.52 -6.37
CA MET A 680 16.47 9.64 -5.30
C MET A 680 15.57 8.42 -5.13
N HIS A 681 16.11 7.25 -5.43
CA HIS A 681 15.42 5.96 -5.34
C HIS A 681 16.02 5.11 -4.23
N LEU A 682 15.25 4.88 -3.15
CA LEU A 682 15.65 3.98 -2.07
C LEU A 682 15.14 2.57 -2.35
N LEU A 683 16.04 1.59 -2.36
CA LEU A 683 15.71 0.19 -2.57
C LEU A 683 15.81 -0.59 -1.25
N PRO A 684 14.78 -1.39 -0.88
CA PRO A 684 14.83 -2.19 0.33
C PRO A 684 15.95 -3.26 0.22
N ASP A 685 16.69 -3.45 1.31
CA ASP A 685 17.86 -4.34 1.41
C ASP A 685 17.59 -5.80 0.94
N LYS A 686 16.40 -6.34 1.20
CA LYS A 686 16.05 -7.72 0.84
C LYS A 686 15.92 -7.89 -0.69
N HIS A 687 16.67 -8.83 -1.26
CA HIS A 687 16.66 -9.18 -2.69
C HIS A 687 17.00 -8.01 -3.65
N CYS A 688 17.75 -7.01 -3.19
CA CYS A 688 18.09 -5.83 -4.00
C CYS A 688 19.16 -6.09 -5.08
N LEU A 689 20.07 -7.06 -4.88
CA LEU A 689 21.25 -7.27 -5.74
C LEU A 689 20.91 -7.54 -7.22
N PRO A 690 19.93 -8.39 -7.58
CA PRO A 690 19.54 -8.58 -8.98
C PRO A 690 19.05 -7.29 -9.64
N ARG A 691 18.28 -6.49 -8.91
CA ARG A 691 17.74 -5.20 -9.39
C ARG A 691 18.85 -4.17 -9.58
N LEU A 692 19.76 -4.04 -8.63
CA LEU A 692 20.95 -3.18 -8.75
C LEU A 692 21.83 -3.59 -9.93
N ASN A 693 22.04 -4.89 -10.13
CA ASN A 693 22.79 -5.40 -11.27
C ASN A 693 22.10 -5.10 -12.60
N SER A 694 20.76 -5.21 -12.67
CA SER A 694 19.99 -4.84 -13.86
C SER A 694 20.10 -3.35 -14.18
N ILE A 695 20.06 -2.48 -13.16
CA ILE A 695 20.25 -1.04 -13.33
C ILE A 695 21.66 -0.74 -13.84
N LEU A 696 22.69 -1.37 -13.28
CA LEU A 696 24.07 -1.15 -13.74
C LEU A 696 24.31 -1.62 -15.18
N LYS A 697 23.57 -2.63 -15.65
CA LYS A 697 23.64 -3.11 -17.03
C LYS A 697 22.82 -2.28 -18.02
N SER A 698 21.93 -1.41 -17.56
CA SER A 698 21.17 -0.55 -18.47
C SER A 698 22.10 0.49 -19.13
N PRO A 699 21.78 0.95 -20.35
CA PRO A 699 22.50 2.03 -21.02
C PRO A 699 21.96 3.41 -20.56
N ASP A 700 21.71 3.58 -19.26
CA ASP A 700 21.17 4.84 -18.71
C ASP A 700 22.30 5.75 -18.21
N PRO A 701 22.72 6.77 -18.99
CA PRO A 701 23.74 7.71 -18.54
C PRO A 701 23.23 8.49 -17.33
N HIS A 702 24.12 9.13 -16.58
CA HIS A 702 23.75 9.99 -15.45
C HIS A 702 23.04 9.25 -14.30
N THR A 703 23.34 7.95 -14.14
CA THR A 703 22.78 7.10 -13.09
C THR A 703 23.85 6.62 -12.12
N ILE A 704 23.53 6.63 -10.82
CA ILE A 704 24.42 6.16 -9.76
C ILE A 704 23.75 5.07 -8.93
N VAL A 705 24.51 4.03 -8.60
CA VAL A 705 24.17 3.07 -7.54
C VAL A 705 25.07 3.32 -6.34
N ALA A 706 24.48 3.78 -5.22
CA ALA A 706 25.19 4.20 -4.02
C ALA A 706 25.16 3.13 -2.91
N LEU A 707 26.33 2.78 -2.37
CA LEU A 707 26.49 1.76 -1.32
C LEU A 707 27.44 2.22 -0.21
N VAL A 708 27.14 1.84 1.05
CA VAL A 708 28.05 2.04 2.19
C VAL A 708 28.51 0.67 2.67
N CYS A 709 29.82 0.41 2.65
CA CYS A 709 30.36 -0.96 2.71
C CYS A 709 31.23 -1.27 3.93
N ASP A 710 31.46 -0.30 4.83
CA ASP A 710 32.38 -0.41 5.99
C ASP A 710 31.73 -1.01 7.25
N GLN A 711 30.51 -1.54 7.14
CA GLN A 711 29.88 -2.32 8.22
C GLN A 711 30.18 -3.81 8.06
N ARG A 712 30.38 -4.48 9.19
CA ARG A 712 30.53 -5.94 9.25
C ARG A 712 29.16 -6.62 9.06
N PRO A 713 28.95 -7.42 7.99
CA PRO A 713 27.70 -8.12 7.80
C PRO A 713 27.61 -9.37 8.68
N SER A 714 26.40 -9.86 8.94
CA SER A 714 26.19 -11.12 9.69
C SER A 714 26.42 -12.37 8.84
N HIS A 715 26.23 -12.28 7.52
CA HIS A 715 26.40 -13.36 6.54
C HIS A 715 27.08 -12.80 5.28
N ASN A 716 27.71 -13.65 4.47
CA ASN A 716 28.38 -13.30 3.21
C ASN A 716 29.38 -12.14 3.40
N HIS A 717 30.56 -12.46 3.91
CA HIS A 717 31.60 -11.49 4.26
C HIS A 717 32.88 -11.70 3.45
N VAL A 718 33.65 -10.62 3.33
CA VAL A 718 34.98 -10.61 2.69
C VAL A 718 36.03 -10.27 3.73
N PRO A 719 37.10 -11.09 3.88
CA PRO A 719 38.21 -10.74 4.74
C PRO A 719 38.98 -9.55 4.15
N VAL A 720 39.15 -8.49 4.96
CA VAL A 720 39.94 -7.30 4.59
C VAL A 720 40.80 -6.86 5.76
N ARG A 721 41.88 -6.13 5.48
CA ARG A 721 42.65 -5.40 6.49
C ARG A 721 42.18 -3.96 6.55
N PHE A 722 41.56 -3.58 7.66
CA PHE A 722 41.16 -2.19 7.95
C PHE A 722 42.01 -1.65 9.09
N LEU A 723 42.70 -0.52 8.86
CA LEU A 723 43.68 0.05 9.79
C LEU A 723 44.70 -1.00 10.28
N ASP A 724 45.26 -1.74 9.32
CA ASP A 724 46.24 -2.83 9.49
C ASP A 724 45.73 -4.05 10.27
N ARG A 725 44.43 -4.11 10.63
CA ARG A 725 43.83 -5.23 11.35
C ARG A 725 42.85 -6.03 10.50
N PRO A 726 42.86 -7.37 10.62
CA PRO A 726 41.88 -8.20 9.93
C PRO A 726 40.46 -7.92 10.43
N THR A 727 39.54 -7.71 9.50
CA THR A 727 38.10 -7.58 9.72
C THR A 727 37.34 -8.11 8.51
N PHE A 728 36.02 -7.96 8.50
CA PHE A 728 35.11 -8.47 7.50
C PHE A 728 34.19 -7.37 7.00
N TYR A 729 34.17 -7.15 5.69
CA TYR A 729 33.29 -6.18 5.02
C TYR A 729 32.25 -6.86 4.12
N ALA A 730 31.22 -6.11 3.74
CA ALA A 730 30.17 -6.59 2.85
C ALA A 730 30.65 -6.62 1.38
N PRO A 731 30.46 -7.73 0.63
CA PRO A 731 30.95 -7.90 -0.74
C PRO A 731 30.17 -7.12 -1.81
N GLY A 732 29.11 -6.39 -1.44
CA GLY A 732 28.09 -5.90 -2.38
C GLY A 732 28.65 -5.08 -3.55
N ALA A 733 29.58 -4.17 -3.28
CA ALA A 733 30.19 -3.34 -4.32
C ALA A 733 31.04 -4.16 -5.29
N ALA A 734 31.89 -5.06 -4.79
CA ALA A 734 32.74 -5.93 -5.60
C ALA A 734 31.92 -6.90 -6.47
N VAL A 735 30.86 -7.50 -5.90
CA VAL A 735 29.98 -8.42 -6.63
C VAL A 735 29.24 -7.70 -7.77
N LEU A 736 28.79 -6.47 -7.53
CA LEU A 736 28.12 -5.68 -8.58
C LEU A 736 29.09 -5.25 -9.67
N HIS A 737 30.32 -4.86 -9.31
CA HIS A 737 31.38 -4.56 -10.29
C HIS A 737 31.65 -5.77 -11.19
N MET A 738 31.93 -6.94 -10.61
CA MET A 738 32.24 -8.16 -11.37
C MET A 738 31.11 -8.61 -12.29
N ARG A 739 29.84 -8.35 -11.94
CA ARG A 739 28.69 -8.74 -12.76
C ARG A 739 28.34 -7.74 -13.86
N SER A 740 28.64 -6.46 -13.64
CA SER A 740 28.23 -5.36 -14.54
C SER A 740 29.39 -4.73 -15.32
N HIS A 741 30.64 -5.02 -14.94
CA HIS A 741 31.85 -4.37 -15.46
C HIS A 741 31.81 -2.84 -15.40
N ARG A 742 31.05 -2.28 -14.45
CA ARG A 742 30.95 -0.82 -14.22
C ARG A 742 31.99 -0.34 -13.21
N PRO A 743 32.62 0.83 -13.42
CA PRO A 743 33.67 1.34 -12.52
C PRO A 743 33.13 1.60 -11.11
N VAL A 744 34.01 1.47 -10.12
CA VAL A 744 33.69 1.68 -8.70
C VAL A 744 34.45 2.90 -8.20
N TRP A 745 33.71 3.90 -7.73
CA TRP A 745 34.24 5.13 -7.16
C TRP A 745 33.98 5.18 -5.66
N PHE A 746 34.88 5.79 -4.90
CA PHE A 746 34.71 6.10 -3.49
C PHE A 746 34.48 7.59 -3.33
N THR A 747 33.42 7.97 -2.62
CA THR A 747 33.13 9.36 -2.29
C THR A 747 32.93 9.57 -0.81
N ALA A 748 33.51 10.66 -0.28
CA ALA A 748 33.35 11.05 1.11
C ALA A 748 33.40 12.58 1.24
N LEU A 749 32.66 13.12 2.21
CA LEU A 749 32.76 14.52 2.61
C LEU A 749 33.67 14.61 3.82
N LEU A 750 34.88 15.12 3.61
CA LEU A 750 35.82 15.45 4.66
C LEU A 750 35.75 16.96 4.93
N HIS A 751 36.30 17.41 6.04
CA HIS A 751 36.49 18.85 6.23
C HIS A 751 37.64 19.39 5.40
N ALA A 752 37.49 20.65 5.02
CA ALA A 752 38.58 21.44 4.50
C ALA A 752 39.54 21.86 5.64
N PRO A 753 40.84 22.09 5.35
CA PRO A 753 41.80 22.59 6.32
C PRO A 753 41.38 23.97 6.90
N SER A 754 41.87 24.29 8.11
CA SER A 754 41.63 25.61 8.74
C SER A 754 42.03 26.76 7.80
N GLY A 755 41.07 27.65 7.49
CA GLY A 755 41.29 28.78 6.57
C GLY A 755 40.66 28.63 5.18
N ALA A 756 40.08 27.47 4.86
CA ALA A 756 39.34 27.28 3.61
C ALA A 756 38.03 28.09 3.58
N ALA A 757 37.62 28.52 2.37
CA ALA A 757 36.41 29.31 2.15
C ALA A 757 35.10 28.56 2.47
N LYS A 758 35.13 27.21 2.46
CA LYS A 758 33.96 26.35 2.68
C LYS A 758 34.24 25.27 3.73
N PRO A 759 33.23 24.86 4.52
CA PRO A 759 33.41 23.91 5.62
C PRO A 759 33.64 22.44 5.19
N PHE A 760 33.35 22.08 3.94
CA PHE A 760 33.49 20.71 3.45
C PHE A 760 34.29 20.63 2.15
N ARG A 761 35.09 19.59 2.03
CA ARG A 761 35.78 19.17 0.81
C ARG A 761 35.28 17.80 0.38
N LEU A 762 34.83 17.70 -0.86
CA LEU A 762 34.49 16.42 -1.47
C LEU A 762 35.76 15.66 -1.83
N VAL A 763 35.83 14.39 -1.44
CA VAL A 763 36.87 13.46 -1.85
C VAL A 763 36.22 12.41 -2.74
N THR A 764 36.67 12.32 -3.99
CA THR A 764 36.22 11.33 -4.97
C THR A 764 37.45 10.63 -5.54
N ILE A 765 37.58 9.33 -5.30
CA ILE A 765 38.76 8.52 -5.65
C ILE A 765 38.28 7.25 -6.36
N PRO A 766 38.91 6.82 -7.47
CA PRO A 766 38.55 5.55 -8.09
C PRO A 766 39.01 4.40 -7.16
N VAL A 767 38.09 3.48 -6.83
CA VAL A 767 38.45 2.20 -6.22
C VAL A 767 38.94 1.26 -7.33
N ILE A 768 38.19 1.21 -8.44
CA ILE A 768 38.53 0.49 -9.67
C ILE A 768 38.06 1.32 -10.86
N GLY A 769 39.00 1.67 -11.74
CA GLY A 769 38.73 2.39 -12.98
C GLY A 769 38.16 1.47 -14.07
N ARG A 770 37.66 2.07 -15.15
CA ARG A 770 37.08 1.32 -16.28
C ARG A 770 38.10 0.40 -16.97
N ASP A 771 39.36 0.82 -17.06
CA ASP A 771 40.42 0.12 -17.80
C ASP A 771 41.22 -0.88 -16.94
N THR A 772 40.74 -1.17 -15.73
CA THR A 772 41.38 -2.11 -14.80
C THR A 772 40.66 -3.46 -14.82
N ASP A 773 41.33 -4.51 -15.30
CA ASP A 773 40.82 -5.90 -15.37
C ASP A 773 40.81 -6.65 -14.02
N VAL A 774 40.68 -5.94 -12.90
CA VAL A 774 40.71 -6.55 -11.56
C VAL A 774 39.34 -7.17 -11.24
N MET A 775 39.18 -8.46 -11.55
CA MET A 775 37.95 -9.24 -11.31
C MET A 775 38.03 -10.15 -10.07
N GLN A 776 38.83 -9.78 -9.07
CA GLN A 776 38.97 -10.55 -7.82
C GLN A 776 38.37 -9.81 -6.64
N LEU A 777 37.29 -10.38 -6.10
CA LEU A 777 36.45 -9.80 -5.04
C LEU A 777 37.25 -9.30 -3.81
N ASP A 778 38.24 -10.06 -3.34
CA ASP A 778 39.06 -9.70 -2.18
C ASP A 778 39.93 -8.46 -2.45
N LEU A 779 40.51 -8.34 -3.65
CA LEU A 779 41.33 -7.19 -4.04
C LEU A 779 40.50 -5.91 -4.11
N ILE A 780 39.30 -5.97 -4.71
CA ILE A 780 38.38 -4.82 -4.81
C ILE A 780 38.05 -4.29 -3.41
N MET A 781 37.66 -5.20 -2.51
CA MET A 781 37.26 -4.82 -1.16
C MET A 781 38.45 -4.39 -0.31
N GLN A 782 39.66 -4.93 -0.55
CA GLN A 782 40.89 -4.47 0.09
C GLN A 782 41.26 -3.05 -0.36
N SER A 783 41.20 -2.73 -1.66
CA SER A 783 41.44 -1.37 -2.16
C SER A 783 40.44 -0.38 -1.57
N TYR A 784 39.16 -0.75 -1.46
CA TYR A 784 38.17 0.05 -0.74
C TYR A 784 38.57 0.25 0.74
N ALA A 785 38.97 -0.82 1.45
CA ALA A 785 39.38 -0.74 2.85
C ALA A 785 40.64 0.12 3.06
N ASP A 786 41.57 0.12 2.10
CA ASP A 786 42.79 0.95 2.13
C ASP A 786 42.46 2.44 1.96
N ILE A 787 41.56 2.77 1.03
CA ILE A 787 41.06 4.14 0.83
C ILE A 787 40.36 4.64 2.10
N VAL A 788 39.45 3.83 2.67
CA VAL A 788 38.77 4.20 3.92
C VAL A 788 39.79 4.33 5.05
N SER A 789 40.77 3.44 5.16
CA SER A 789 41.84 3.51 6.17
C SER A 789 42.65 4.79 6.05
N ALA A 790 43.00 5.22 4.83
CA ALA A 790 43.70 6.48 4.58
C ALA A 790 42.87 7.69 5.03
N CYS A 791 41.57 7.71 4.68
CA CYS A 791 40.66 8.77 5.13
C CYS A 791 40.50 8.80 6.65
N VAL A 792 40.39 7.64 7.30
CA VAL A 792 40.28 7.52 8.77
C VAL A 792 41.57 7.98 9.45
N ARG A 793 42.75 7.67 8.91
CA ARG A 793 44.03 8.15 9.46
C ARG A 793 44.17 9.67 9.36
N GLN A 794 43.71 10.27 8.26
CA GLN A 794 43.71 11.73 8.11
C GLN A 794 42.75 12.41 9.10
N ALA A 795 41.62 11.77 9.39
CA ALA A 795 40.58 12.35 10.21
C ALA A 795 39.91 11.34 11.16
N PRO A 796 40.61 10.86 12.20
CA PRO A 796 40.13 9.73 13.00
C PRO A 796 38.87 10.07 13.81
N ALA A 797 38.69 11.33 14.21
CA ALA A 797 37.49 11.77 14.92
C ALA A 797 36.23 11.70 14.04
N GLN A 798 36.41 11.65 12.72
CA GLN A 798 35.35 11.68 11.72
C GLN A 798 34.70 10.32 11.48
N TYR A 799 35.34 9.24 11.92
CA TYR A 799 34.86 7.88 11.70
C TYR A 799 33.87 7.41 12.79
N MET A 800 32.82 6.67 12.39
CA MET A 800 31.76 6.25 13.31
C MET A 800 32.18 5.01 14.12
N TRP A 801 32.91 5.25 15.21
CA TRP A 801 33.47 4.20 16.08
C TRP A 801 32.44 3.35 16.87
N PHE A 802 31.13 3.54 16.68
CA PHE A 802 30.07 2.87 17.47
C PHE A 802 29.59 1.52 16.92
N HIS A 803 30.11 1.12 15.75
CA HIS A 803 29.84 -0.19 15.14
C HIS A 803 30.82 -1.25 15.67
N ASP A 804 30.39 -2.50 15.71
CA ASP A 804 31.27 -3.61 16.11
C ASP A 804 32.13 -4.05 14.92
N LEU A 805 33.33 -3.48 14.81
CA LEU A 805 34.25 -3.71 13.70
C LEU A 805 35.12 -4.96 13.95
N TRP A 806 35.45 -5.23 15.21
CA TRP A 806 36.35 -6.30 15.62
C TRP A 806 35.75 -7.04 16.82
N ARG A 807 34.90 -8.02 16.52
CA ARG A 807 34.37 -8.96 17.51
C ARG A 807 35.45 -9.95 17.92
N ASP A 808 35.53 -10.26 19.20
CA ASP A 808 36.36 -11.37 19.68
C ASP A 808 35.74 -12.66 19.16
N ALA A 809 36.56 -13.59 18.64
CA ALA A 809 36.07 -14.90 18.27
C ALA A 809 35.53 -15.58 19.53
N ALA A 810 34.21 -15.79 19.57
CA ALA A 810 33.53 -16.56 20.61
C ALA A 810 33.04 -17.86 19.97
#